data_AF-A0A8J4RXV5-F1
#
_entry.id   AF-A0A8J4RXV5-F1
#
_cell.length_a   1.000
_cell.length_b   1.000
_cell.length_c   1.000
_cell.angle_alpha   90.00
_cell.angle_beta   90.00
_cell.angle_gamma   90.00
#
_symmetry.space_group_name_H-M   'P 1'
#
loop_
_entity.id
_entity.type
_entity.pdbx_description
1 polymer ?
#
loop_
_entity_poly.entity_id
_entity_poly.type
_entity_poly.pdbx_seq_one_letter_code
_entity_poly.pdbx_strand_id
1 'polypeptide(L)'
;MLTKLVVAIAALAATVAQAETIFRETFDDADWETRWVASTWKPQAEVGKFAQVTGKHYTNEGDQAIKTSEDARFYALSAKFDKPLNNKGKDLYLSYLVQHEQKLDCGGAYIKLLSADVDQKNFGGDSPYAVMFGPDICGSTKKTHAILNYARPGEDAANMDHKDTIRTESDTDAHLYSFVLKQDNTYDVKIDGKSVKAGELVKGWPFQPEKQIKDPSQSKPADWVDAKQIPDPEEKKPAGWDDTPKTIPDPDAEKPEDWDDEDDGEWEPAMIENPEYKGEWNPKMIDNPEYKGEWEHPLIDNPDYFDDETMYNVAKNVGAVGFELWQVKSGSLFDDILVTDSEEEFNAHEEAVLAKTEAMKEKKQQIQDEEKAKAEAEAKAKEDEKEDAEEVDEDEVDETEEETKEEAKEDAEEVAAEEEEVKDEKKAEKDELKLDQLRDSRMLRSLTSVSRRSVAMRSAAPMTARTFSSSSEYDVVVIGGGPGGYVAAIKAAQLGLKTACIESRGKLGGTCLNVGCIPSKALLHSTHLLHTAQHDFKSYGIDAPGVKANFPQMMKAKEKAVKTLTGGIEMLFKKNKVTYIKGFGKVSAQGEVSVALTDNKGNETVKAKNIIIATGSEVTPLPPVPVDNEAGKIIDSTGALVLKRVPEHLVVVGAGVIGLELGSVYKRLGSKVTVVEFQDAACPGMDKECVKEFTKLLKKQGLDFKFGTKVTASEVNGDVVKLTTEAAKGGDEASIECDTVLVATGRRAYTAGLGLEQMGIQTDKLGRVEVDDAFRTQVPGIFAIGDVIKGAMLAHKAEEEGIACVENIAGKHGHVNYGAIPGVIYTFPEFASVGKTEEELKAEGIEYNVGKFPMMANSRARTVAEADGLVKVLSDKKTDKMLGVHIIASNAGEMIAEGVIALEYGASSEDIARTCHAHPTLSEALKEACLGAFDKPINF
;
A
#
# COMPACT_ATOMS: atom_id res chain seq x y z
N MET A 1 -29.94 48.16 -78.35
CA MET A 1 -30.43 46.75 -78.40
C MET A 1 -29.35 45.85 -77.83
N LEU A 2 -29.72 44.66 -77.33
CA LEU A 2 -28.85 43.67 -76.67
C LEU A 2 -28.06 44.19 -75.45
N THR A 3 -28.75 44.22 -74.30
CA THR A 3 -28.13 44.15 -72.96
C THR A 3 -29.03 43.30 -72.07
N LYS A 4 -28.81 41.98 -72.05
CA LYS A 4 -29.54 40.99 -71.23
C LYS A 4 -28.71 39.72 -70.98
N LEU A 5 -27.96 39.68 -69.87
CA LEU A 5 -27.74 38.48 -69.05
C LEU A 5 -27.13 38.91 -67.70
N VAL A 6 -27.07 37.97 -66.74
CA VAL A 6 -26.68 38.17 -65.33
C VAL A 6 -27.76 38.90 -64.49
N VAL A 7 -27.81 38.60 -63.19
CA VAL A 7 -28.79 39.05 -62.17
C VAL A 7 -30.21 38.47 -62.32
N ALA A 8 -30.32 37.15 -62.16
CA ALA A 8 -31.44 36.48 -61.47
C ALA A 8 -31.00 35.05 -61.10
N ILE A 9 -31.43 34.54 -59.94
CA ILE A 9 -30.99 33.26 -59.31
C ILE A 9 -29.58 33.34 -58.69
N ALA A 10 -29.52 33.99 -57.52
CA ALA A 10 -28.43 33.92 -56.55
C ALA A 10 -28.99 34.17 -55.14
N ALA A 11 -29.99 33.36 -54.75
CA ALA A 11 -30.76 33.52 -53.51
C ALA A 11 -31.19 32.15 -52.98
N LEU A 12 -30.21 31.37 -52.53
CA LEU A 12 -30.38 30.16 -51.73
C LEU A 12 -29.41 30.31 -50.55
N ALA A 13 -29.92 30.12 -49.33
CA ALA A 13 -29.27 30.66 -48.15
C ALA A 13 -28.01 29.88 -47.75
N ALA A 14 -26.86 30.55 -47.82
CA ALA A 14 -25.76 30.24 -46.92
C ALA A 14 -26.14 30.78 -45.53
N THR A 15 -26.71 29.92 -44.69
CA THR A 15 -26.78 30.19 -43.25
C THR A 15 -25.36 30.15 -42.71
N VAL A 16 -24.71 31.32 -42.61
CA VAL A 16 -23.50 31.47 -41.80
C VAL A 16 -23.90 31.07 -40.38
N ALA A 17 -23.40 29.93 -39.91
CA ALA A 17 -23.51 29.61 -38.51
C ALA A 17 -22.71 30.66 -37.75
N GLN A 18 -23.40 31.52 -37.00
CA GLN A 18 -22.72 32.36 -36.02
C GLN A 18 -22.12 31.40 -34.99
N ALA A 19 -20.80 31.47 -34.83
CA ALA A 19 -20.11 30.75 -33.78
C ALA A 19 -20.57 31.33 -32.44
N GLU A 20 -20.88 30.46 -31.47
CA GLU A 20 -21.67 30.83 -30.30
C GLU A 20 -20.94 30.42 -29.01
N THR A 21 -20.70 31.40 -28.16
CA THR A 21 -20.27 31.15 -26.77
C THR A 21 -21.45 30.58 -26.00
N ILE A 22 -21.37 29.28 -25.70
CA ILE A 22 -22.47 28.48 -25.13
C ILE A 22 -22.58 28.69 -23.63
N PHE A 23 -21.42 28.82 -22.97
CA PHE A 23 -21.30 29.13 -21.55
C PHE A 23 -19.99 29.86 -21.30
N ARG A 24 -20.02 30.91 -20.49
CA ARG A 24 -18.84 31.63 -20.00
C ARG A 24 -19.10 32.03 -18.55
N GLU A 25 -18.14 31.83 -17.66
CA GLU A 25 -18.23 32.19 -16.25
C GLU A 25 -16.86 32.58 -15.70
N THR A 26 -16.81 33.74 -15.04
CA THR A 26 -15.61 34.32 -14.40
C THR A 26 -15.86 34.67 -12.93
N PHE A 27 -17.06 34.41 -12.39
CA PHE A 27 -17.43 34.62 -10.98
C PHE A 27 -17.16 36.03 -10.40
N ASP A 28 -16.90 37.05 -11.22
CA ASP A 28 -16.59 38.43 -10.80
C ASP A 28 -17.77 39.14 -10.09
N ASP A 29 -19.00 38.67 -10.30
CA ASP A 29 -20.21 39.27 -9.71
C ASP A 29 -20.76 38.47 -8.52
N ALA A 30 -21.30 39.20 -7.54
CA ALA A 30 -21.88 38.62 -6.32
C ALA A 30 -23.18 37.81 -6.56
N ASP A 31 -23.78 37.88 -7.76
CA ASP A 31 -25.04 37.20 -8.09
C ASP A 31 -24.81 35.81 -8.73
N TRP A 32 -23.57 35.28 -8.76
CA TRP A 32 -23.25 33.96 -9.32
C TRP A 32 -24.06 32.79 -8.70
N GLU A 33 -24.46 32.88 -7.43
CA GLU A 33 -25.36 31.90 -6.77
C GLU A 33 -26.75 31.82 -7.43
N THR A 34 -27.14 32.81 -8.25
CA THR A 34 -28.36 32.75 -9.06
C THR A 34 -28.22 31.89 -10.32
N ARG A 35 -26.99 31.71 -10.81
CA ARG A 35 -26.63 30.89 -11.99
C ARG A 35 -26.28 29.46 -11.60
N TRP A 36 -25.54 29.30 -10.50
CA TRP A 36 -25.02 28.01 -10.04
C TRP A 36 -25.86 27.38 -8.94
N VAL A 37 -26.37 26.19 -9.23
CA VAL A 37 -27.19 25.41 -8.32
C VAL A 37 -26.30 24.40 -7.58
N ALA A 38 -26.15 24.61 -6.27
CA ALA A 38 -25.61 23.60 -5.36
C ALA A 38 -26.55 22.40 -5.25
N SER A 39 -26.00 21.19 -5.39
CA SER A 39 -26.75 19.94 -5.34
C SER A 39 -27.01 19.47 -3.90
N THR A 40 -28.06 18.66 -3.75
CA THR A 40 -28.52 18.07 -2.50
C THR A 40 -28.54 16.53 -2.55
N TRP A 41 -27.82 15.93 -3.50
CA TRP A 41 -27.71 14.47 -3.70
C TRP A 41 -27.12 13.70 -2.50
N LYS A 42 -26.43 14.41 -1.60
CA LYS A 42 -25.76 13.92 -0.40
C LYS A 42 -26.38 14.55 0.86
N PRO A 43 -26.31 13.88 2.02
CA PRO A 43 -26.65 14.49 3.30
C PRO A 43 -25.88 15.79 3.54
N GLN A 44 -26.52 16.79 4.14
CA GLN A 44 -25.96 18.14 4.33
C GLN A 44 -24.62 18.16 5.10
N ALA A 45 -24.32 17.13 5.90
CA ALA A 45 -23.06 16.99 6.64
C ALA A 45 -21.91 16.37 5.81
N GLU A 46 -22.20 15.79 4.64
CA GLU A 46 -21.22 15.28 3.68
C GLU A 46 -20.90 16.29 2.56
N VAL A 47 -21.79 17.29 2.33
CA VAL A 47 -21.64 18.32 1.29
C VAL A 47 -20.84 19.50 1.83
N GLY A 48 -19.77 19.86 1.12
CA GLY A 48 -18.98 21.06 1.37
C GLY A 48 -19.45 22.25 0.54
N LYS A 49 -19.22 23.48 1.03
CA LYS A 49 -19.61 24.70 0.32
C LYS A 49 -18.52 25.21 -0.62
N PHE A 50 -18.93 25.68 -1.79
CA PHE A 50 -18.15 26.64 -2.56
C PHE A 50 -18.28 28.04 -1.92
N ALA A 51 -17.22 28.83 -1.94
CA ALA A 51 -17.19 30.21 -1.50
C ALA A 51 -16.45 31.07 -2.54
N GLN A 52 -17.02 32.22 -2.88
CA GLN A 52 -16.40 33.21 -3.77
C GLN A 52 -15.21 33.88 -3.06
N VAL A 53 -14.06 33.94 -3.71
CA VAL A 53 -12.82 34.50 -3.17
C VAL A 53 -11.98 35.19 -4.25
N THR A 54 -11.27 36.25 -3.87
CA THR A 54 -10.11 36.74 -4.63
C THR A 54 -8.89 35.94 -4.19
N GLY A 55 -8.21 35.22 -5.10
CA GLY A 55 -7.09 34.34 -4.73
C GLY A 55 -5.82 35.10 -4.34
N LYS A 56 -4.95 34.53 -3.47
CA LYS A 56 -3.72 35.21 -2.95
C LYS A 56 -2.90 35.89 -4.07
N HIS A 57 -2.75 35.19 -5.20
CA HIS A 57 -1.90 35.61 -6.31
C HIS A 57 -2.64 36.40 -7.42
N TYR A 58 -3.95 36.64 -7.30
CA TYR A 58 -4.72 37.40 -8.29
C TYR A 58 -4.22 38.86 -8.35
N THR A 59 -4.06 39.40 -9.55
CA THR A 59 -3.46 40.74 -9.77
C THR A 59 -4.50 41.87 -9.87
N ASN A 60 -5.77 41.52 -10.12
CA ASN A 60 -6.91 42.42 -10.09
C ASN A 60 -7.76 42.15 -8.83
N GLU A 61 -8.19 43.19 -8.13
CA GLU A 61 -9.03 43.05 -6.92
C GLU A 61 -10.49 42.70 -7.24
N GLY A 62 -10.95 43.04 -8.45
CA GLY A 62 -12.30 42.72 -8.95
C GLY A 62 -12.41 41.38 -9.67
N ASP A 63 -11.34 40.57 -9.65
CA ASP A 63 -11.21 39.26 -10.31
C ASP A 63 -11.39 38.16 -9.23
N GLN A 64 -12.34 37.25 -9.42
CA GLN A 64 -12.79 36.32 -8.36
C GLN A 64 -13.00 34.88 -8.85
N ALA A 65 -12.80 33.91 -7.96
CA ALA A 65 -13.00 32.49 -8.24
C ALA A 65 -13.91 31.82 -7.19
N ILE A 66 -14.52 30.69 -7.52
CA ILE A 66 -15.18 29.83 -6.52
C ILE A 66 -14.20 28.83 -5.93
N LYS A 67 -14.17 28.73 -4.60
CA LYS A 67 -13.25 27.86 -3.85
C LYS A 67 -13.98 26.86 -2.96
N THR A 68 -13.51 25.62 -2.98
CA THR A 68 -13.87 24.57 -2.01
C THR A 68 -13.42 24.96 -0.59
N SER A 69 -14.32 24.98 0.40
CA SER A 69 -14.08 25.64 1.71
C SER A 69 -13.99 24.73 2.96
N GLU A 70 -14.15 23.42 2.82
CA GLU A 70 -14.27 22.45 3.93
C GLU A 70 -13.55 21.10 3.63
N ASP A 71 -12.66 20.67 4.52
CA ASP A 71 -11.93 19.40 4.39
C ASP A 71 -12.83 18.16 4.55
N ALA A 72 -12.47 17.10 3.82
CA ALA A 72 -13.19 15.82 3.72
C ALA A 72 -14.68 16.01 3.38
N ARG A 73 -14.96 16.50 2.16
CA ARG A 73 -16.31 16.77 1.64
C ARG A 73 -16.51 16.33 0.20
N PHE A 74 -17.78 16.07 -0.12
CA PHE A 74 -18.28 16.05 -1.49
C PHE A 74 -18.70 17.47 -1.89
N TYR A 75 -18.30 17.90 -3.07
CA TYR A 75 -18.69 19.15 -3.70
C TYR A 75 -19.52 18.84 -4.93
N ALA A 76 -20.68 19.47 -5.08
CA ALA A 76 -21.54 19.26 -6.25
C ALA A 76 -22.29 20.55 -6.59
N LEU A 77 -21.92 21.18 -7.69
CA LEU A 77 -22.39 22.50 -8.12
C LEU A 77 -22.53 22.52 -9.65
N SER A 78 -23.62 23.05 -10.18
CA SER A 78 -23.86 23.07 -11.64
C SER A 78 -24.65 24.29 -12.11
N ALA A 79 -24.30 24.84 -13.28
CA ALA A 79 -25.03 25.91 -13.96
C ALA A 79 -25.63 25.40 -15.27
N LYS A 80 -26.77 25.96 -15.70
CA LYS A 80 -27.40 25.65 -17.00
C LYS A 80 -26.95 26.62 -18.09
N PHE A 81 -27.00 26.13 -19.32
CA PHE A 81 -26.76 26.92 -20.52
C PHE A 81 -28.10 27.53 -20.99
N ASP A 82 -28.07 28.73 -21.58
CA ASP A 82 -29.25 29.35 -22.19
C ASP A 82 -29.85 28.51 -23.34
N LYS A 83 -28.99 27.70 -23.99
CA LYS A 83 -29.35 26.79 -25.08
C LYS A 83 -28.59 25.47 -24.94
N PRO A 84 -29.24 24.31 -25.14
CA PRO A 84 -28.53 23.04 -25.25
C PRO A 84 -27.61 23.00 -26.46
N LEU A 85 -26.33 22.71 -26.22
CA LEU A 85 -25.34 22.34 -27.23
C LEU A 85 -25.67 20.97 -27.82
N ASN A 86 -25.65 20.91 -29.15
CA ASN A 86 -25.32 19.71 -29.90
C ASN A 86 -24.12 20.00 -30.81
N ASN A 87 -22.97 19.37 -30.58
CA ASN A 87 -21.75 19.63 -31.36
C ASN A 87 -21.70 18.94 -32.73
N LYS A 88 -22.83 18.43 -33.26
CA LYS A 88 -22.85 17.75 -34.56
C LYS A 88 -22.56 18.72 -35.71
N GLY A 89 -21.51 18.45 -36.50
CA GLY A 89 -21.05 19.34 -37.57
C GLY A 89 -20.39 20.62 -37.03
N LYS A 90 -19.89 20.58 -35.81
CA LYS A 90 -19.20 21.66 -35.10
C LYS A 90 -18.02 21.07 -34.32
N ASP A 91 -17.04 21.91 -34.04
CA ASP A 91 -16.03 21.58 -33.03
C ASP A 91 -16.61 21.85 -31.63
N LEU A 92 -15.95 21.35 -30.58
CA LEU A 92 -16.25 21.65 -29.19
C LEU A 92 -14.95 22.04 -28.48
N TYR A 93 -14.98 23.20 -27.83
CA TYR A 93 -13.92 23.72 -26.98
C TYR A 93 -14.44 23.83 -25.55
N LEU A 94 -13.66 23.31 -24.60
CA LEU A 94 -13.89 23.38 -23.17
C LEU A 94 -12.59 23.83 -22.51
N SER A 95 -12.61 24.93 -21.75
CA SER A 95 -11.45 25.35 -20.96
C SER A 95 -11.88 25.93 -19.62
N TYR A 96 -11.04 25.79 -18.61
CA TYR A 96 -11.22 26.43 -17.31
C TYR A 96 -9.90 26.49 -16.53
N LEU A 97 -9.81 27.45 -15.62
CA LEU A 97 -8.67 27.63 -14.73
C LEU A 97 -8.85 26.81 -13.45
N VAL A 98 -7.77 26.16 -13.00
CA VAL A 98 -7.69 25.46 -11.71
C VAL A 98 -6.48 25.96 -10.94
N GLN A 99 -6.66 26.31 -9.67
CA GLN A 99 -5.56 26.53 -8.73
C GLN A 99 -5.79 25.72 -7.44
N HIS A 100 -4.73 25.17 -6.86
CA HIS A 100 -4.75 24.62 -5.51
C HIS A 100 -3.96 25.52 -4.55
N GLU A 101 -4.58 26.02 -3.48
CA GLU A 101 -3.90 26.81 -2.44
C GLU A 101 -2.84 26.01 -1.68
N GLN A 102 -2.98 24.68 -1.65
CA GLN A 102 -2.09 23.76 -0.95
C GLN A 102 -1.94 22.46 -1.75
N LYS A 103 -0.79 21.77 -1.58
CA LYS A 103 -0.56 20.46 -2.20
C LYS A 103 -1.63 19.46 -1.72
N LEU A 104 -2.40 18.92 -2.67
CA LEU A 104 -3.45 17.93 -2.42
C LEU A 104 -2.86 16.53 -2.27
N ASP A 105 -3.20 15.85 -1.17
CA ASP A 105 -2.85 14.43 -0.98
C ASP A 105 -3.87 13.51 -1.70
N CYS A 106 -5.15 13.92 -1.69
CA CYS A 106 -6.20 13.33 -2.51
C CYS A 106 -7.37 14.30 -2.72
N GLY A 107 -7.67 14.64 -3.98
CA GLY A 107 -8.81 15.44 -4.39
C GLY A 107 -8.90 15.61 -5.91
N GLY A 108 -10.11 15.46 -6.44
CA GLY A 108 -10.41 15.73 -7.85
C GLY A 108 -10.72 17.20 -8.10
N ALA A 109 -10.41 17.69 -9.29
CA ALA A 109 -10.72 19.06 -9.74
C ALA A 109 -11.17 19.10 -11.23
N TYR A 110 -11.80 18.02 -11.69
CA TYR A 110 -12.37 17.88 -13.03
C TYR A 110 -13.76 18.53 -13.17
N ILE A 111 -14.09 18.97 -14.39
CA ILE A 111 -15.38 19.55 -14.77
C ILE A 111 -16.20 18.55 -15.61
N LYS A 112 -17.54 18.57 -15.47
CA LYS A 112 -18.48 17.73 -16.23
C LYS A 112 -19.37 18.57 -17.15
N LEU A 113 -19.53 18.14 -18.40
CA LEU A 113 -20.56 18.63 -19.33
C LEU A 113 -21.81 17.76 -19.21
N LEU A 114 -22.92 18.34 -18.79
CA LEU A 114 -24.13 17.66 -18.31
C LEU A 114 -25.31 17.81 -19.29
N SER A 115 -26.22 16.84 -19.28
CA SER A 115 -27.42 16.92 -20.14
C SER A 115 -28.32 18.11 -19.77
N ALA A 116 -28.99 18.71 -20.75
CA ALA A 116 -29.99 19.76 -20.52
C ALA A 116 -31.11 19.33 -19.54
N ASP A 117 -31.43 18.04 -19.56
CA ASP A 117 -32.43 17.40 -18.70
C ASP A 117 -31.91 17.10 -17.27
N VAL A 118 -30.68 17.51 -16.91
CA VAL A 118 -30.10 17.24 -15.58
C VAL A 118 -30.91 17.88 -14.46
N ASP A 119 -31.18 17.06 -13.43
CA ASP A 119 -31.65 17.51 -12.13
C ASP A 119 -30.46 18.02 -11.30
N GLN A 120 -30.25 19.33 -11.33
CA GLN A 120 -29.15 20.00 -10.61
C GLN A 120 -29.23 19.82 -9.08
N LYS A 121 -30.37 19.40 -8.51
CA LYS A 121 -30.52 19.12 -7.07
C LYS A 121 -30.21 17.68 -6.69
N ASN A 122 -30.14 16.77 -7.67
CA ASN A 122 -29.67 15.40 -7.49
C ASN A 122 -28.37 15.10 -8.29
N PHE A 123 -27.72 16.14 -8.83
CA PHE A 123 -26.44 16.04 -9.52
C PHE A 123 -25.34 15.52 -8.58
N GLY A 124 -24.64 14.46 -8.99
CA GLY A 124 -23.71 13.70 -8.16
C GLY A 124 -22.88 12.69 -8.97
N GLY A 125 -22.20 11.77 -8.28
CA GLY A 125 -21.32 10.76 -8.88
C GLY A 125 -21.96 9.98 -10.04
N ASP A 126 -23.16 9.44 -9.80
CA ASP A 126 -23.91 8.60 -10.75
C ASP A 126 -24.62 9.41 -11.87
N SER A 127 -24.45 10.73 -11.93
CA SER A 127 -25.14 11.59 -12.92
C SER A 127 -24.52 11.48 -14.31
N PRO A 128 -25.30 11.21 -15.37
CA PRO A 128 -24.80 11.17 -16.74
C PRO A 128 -24.21 12.50 -17.21
N TYR A 129 -23.02 12.42 -17.81
CA TYR A 129 -22.31 13.51 -18.46
C TYR A 129 -21.92 13.11 -19.89
N ALA A 130 -21.71 14.08 -20.78
CA ALA A 130 -21.18 13.87 -22.12
C ALA A 130 -19.63 13.84 -22.12
N VAL A 131 -19.03 14.69 -21.29
CA VAL A 131 -17.58 14.83 -21.09
C VAL A 131 -17.33 15.01 -19.58
N MET A 132 -16.30 14.36 -19.04
CA MET A 132 -15.63 14.77 -17.81
C MET A 132 -14.16 15.01 -18.14
N PHE A 133 -13.64 16.18 -17.81
CA PHE A 133 -12.29 16.60 -18.18
C PHE A 133 -11.59 17.31 -17.02
N GLY A 134 -10.28 17.09 -16.86
CA GLY A 134 -9.44 17.84 -15.92
C GLY A 134 -8.71 16.99 -14.87
N PRO A 135 -8.00 17.63 -13.94
CA PRO A 135 -7.08 16.95 -13.02
C PRO A 135 -7.78 16.10 -11.95
N ASP A 136 -7.20 14.93 -11.68
CA ASP A 136 -7.45 14.12 -10.48
C ASP A 136 -6.11 13.69 -9.86
N ILE A 137 -5.95 14.00 -8.57
CA ILE A 137 -4.71 13.84 -7.80
C ILE A 137 -5.07 13.02 -6.57
N CYS A 138 -4.62 11.77 -6.45
CA CYS A 138 -4.85 10.94 -5.26
C CYS A 138 -3.70 9.95 -4.99
N GLY A 139 -2.88 10.26 -3.99
CA GLY A 139 -1.70 9.48 -3.61
C GLY A 139 -0.66 9.44 -4.74
N SER A 140 -0.25 8.23 -5.13
CA SER A 140 0.64 8.00 -6.28
C SER A 140 -0.05 8.12 -7.64
N THR A 141 -1.39 8.16 -7.68
CA THR A 141 -2.15 8.31 -8.92
C THR A 141 -2.39 9.79 -9.18
N LYS A 142 -1.76 10.34 -10.22
CA LYS A 142 -1.96 11.72 -10.66
C LYS A 142 -2.18 11.72 -12.18
N LYS A 143 -3.33 12.18 -12.66
CA LYS A 143 -3.58 12.33 -14.10
C LYS A 143 -4.63 13.38 -14.43
N THR A 144 -4.59 13.85 -15.67
CA THR A 144 -5.72 14.59 -16.27
C THR A 144 -6.68 13.56 -16.87
N HIS A 145 -7.91 13.53 -16.39
CA HIS A 145 -8.98 12.75 -16.98
C HIS A 145 -9.46 13.39 -18.29
N ALA A 146 -9.81 12.55 -19.27
CA ALA A 146 -10.50 12.96 -20.48
C ALA A 146 -11.52 11.87 -20.82
N ILE A 147 -12.61 11.84 -20.05
CA ILE A 147 -13.66 10.82 -20.16
C ILE A 147 -14.76 11.31 -21.10
N LEU A 148 -15.04 10.52 -22.13
CA LEU A 148 -16.06 10.79 -23.12
C LEU A 148 -17.18 9.75 -23.01
N ASN A 149 -18.43 10.19 -22.92
CA ASN A 149 -19.58 9.29 -22.91
C ASN A 149 -19.96 8.96 -24.36
N TYR A 150 -19.72 7.72 -24.76
CA TYR A 150 -19.94 7.25 -26.13
C TYR A 150 -20.83 6.02 -26.16
N ALA A 151 -21.91 6.13 -26.95
CA ALA A 151 -22.78 5.02 -27.28
C ALA A 151 -22.31 4.38 -28.58
N ARG A 152 -21.63 3.25 -28.44
CA ARG A 152 -21.32 2.36 -29.56
C ARG A 152 -22.61 1.91 -30.25
N PRO A 153 -22.52 1.46 -31.51
CA PRO A 153 -23.56 0.71 -32.20
C PRO A 153 -24.42 -0.18 -31.29
N GLY A 154 -25.63 0.30 -30.96
CA GLY A 154 -26.68 -0.47 -30.25
C GLY A 154 -26.27 -1.14 -28.93
N GLU A 155 -25.13 -0.77 -28.37
CA GLU A 155 -24.78 -0.89 -26.96
C GLU A 155 -25.30 0.37 -26.25
N ASP A 156 -25.39 0.35 -24.92
CA ASP A 156 -25.72 1.56 -24.15
C ASP A 156 -24.52 2.52 -24.07
N ALA A 157 -24.77 3.77 -23.67
CA ALA A 157 -23.74 4.81 -23.61
C ALA A 157 -22.79 4.59 -22.43
N ALA A 158 -21.50 4.40 -22.69
CA ALA A 158 -20.50 4.15 -21.67
C ALA A 158 -19.53 5.32 -21.52
N ASN A 159 -19.13 5.60 -20.28
CA ASN A 159 -18.06 6.54 -19.94
C ASN A 159 -16.72 5.87 -20.26
N MET A 160 -15.98 6.41 -21.24
CA MET A 160 -14.69 5.88 -21.66
C MET A 160 -13.61 6.92 -21.40
N ASP A 161 -12.64 6.60 -20.55
CA ASP A 161 -11.45 7.44 -20.35
C ASP A 161 -10.46 7.27 -21.50
N HIS A 162 -9.50 8.19 -21.59
CA HIS A 162 -8.38 8.08 -22.52
C HIS A 162 -7.52 6.84 -22.17
N LYS A 163 -7.04 6.10 -23.18
CA LYS A 163 -6.27 4.84 -23.00
C LYS A 163 -4.94 5.05 -22.27
N ASP A 164 -4.21 6.09 -22.67
CA ASP A 164 -2.92 6.43 -22.08
C ASP A 164 -3.12 7.41 -20.91
N THR A 165 -2.29 7.31 -19.88
CA THR A 165 -2.23 8.30 -18.78
C THR A 165 -1.81 9.68 -19.32
N ILE A 166 -2.65 10.69 -19.12
CA ILE A 166 -2.31 12.10 -19.43
C ILE A 166 -1.75 12.75 -18.16
N ARG A 167 -0.61 13.46 -18.29
CA ARG A 167 0.01 14.23 -17.21
C ARG A 167 -0.97 15.25 -16.62
N THR A 168 -0.86 15.49 -15.31
CA THR A 168 -1.45 16.63 -14.59
C THR A 168 -0.34 17.35 -13.84
N GLU A 169 -0.50 18.66 -13.64
CA GLU A 169 0.32 19.40 -12.68
C GLU A 169 -0.17 19.13 -11.25
N SER A 170 0.65 19.43 -10.24
CA SER A 170 0.31 19.12 -8.83
C SER A 170 1.02 19.99 -7.78
N ASP A 171 1.45 21.19 -8.17
CA ASP A 171 1.95 22.23 -7.26
C ASP A 171 0.83 23.17 -6.78
N THR A 172 1.04 24.49 -6.76
CA THR A 172 0.10 25.51 -6.25
C THR A 172 0.00 26.76 -7.14
N ASP A 173 0.49 26.70 -8.37
CA ASP A 173 0.18 27.67 -9.42
C ASP A 173 -1.25 27.47 -9.95
N ALA A 174 -1.71 28.47 -10.71
CA ALA A 174 -2.96 28.39 -11.45
C ALA A 174 -2.66 27.91 -12.87
N HIS A 175 -3.32 26.84 -13.29
CA HIS A 175 -3.13 26.20 -14.58
C HIS A 175 -4.42 26.22 -15.41
N LEU A 176 -4.27 26.51 -16.69
CA LEU A 176 -5.37 26.48 -17.65
C LEU A 176 -5.47 25.08 -18.28
N TYR A 177 -6.56 24.38 -18.01
CA TYR A 177 -6.87 23.09 -18.62
C TYR A 177 -7.80 23.31 -19.81
N SER A 178 -7.36 22.93 -21.01
CA SER A 178 -8.15 23.03 -22.25
C SER A 178 -8.35 21.66 -22.89
N PHE A 179 -9.57 21.38 -23.35
CA PHE A 179 -9.92 20.22 -24.16
C PHE A 179 -10.62 20.66 -25.45
N VAL A 180 -10.02 20.28 -26.57
CA VAL A 180 -10.50 20.55 -27.92
C VAL A 180 -10.93 19.24 -28.57
N LEU A 181 -12.11 19.24 -29.19
CA LEU A 181 -12.72 18.09 -29.83
C LEU A 181 -13.24 18.50 -31.23
N LYS A 182 -12.55 18.04 -32.28
CA LYS A 182 -12.77 18.49 -33.67
C LYS A 182 -13.74 17.59 -34.43
N GLN A 183 -14.45 18.18 -35.39
CA GLN A 183 -15.44 17.49 -36.24
C GLN A 183 -14.84 16.45 -37.21
N ASP A 184 -13.53 16.39 -37.35
CA ASP A 184 -12.80 15.37 -38.12
C ASP A 184 -12.45 14.11 -37.30
N ASN A 185 -12.89 14.07 -36.02
CA ASN A 185 -12.55 13.06 -35.02
C ASN A 185 -11.10 13.15 -34.50
N THR A 186 -10.48 14.34 -34.55
CA THR A 186 -9.27 14.64 -33.77
C THR A 186 -9.59 15.34 -32.44
N TYR A 187 -8.60 15.36 -31.54
CA TYR A 187 -8.67 16.00 -30.23
C TYR A 187 -7.31 16.60 -29.84
N ASP A 188 -7.34 17.57 -28.94
CA ASP A 188 -6.16 18.12 -28.26
C ASP A 188 -6.49 18.42 -26.79
N VAL A 189 -5.73 17.83 -25.88
CA VAL A 189 -5.69 18.18 -24.45
C VAL A 189 -4.47 19.06 -24.24
N LYS A 190 -4.70 20.29 -23.78
CA LYS A 190 -3.65 21.25 -23.42
C LYS A 190 -3.64 21.54 -21.93
N ILE A 191 -2.44 21.84 -21.42
CA ILE A 191 -2.23 22.48 -20.12
C ILE A 191 -1.34 23.70 -20.36
N ASP A 192 -1.74 24.86 -19.83
CA ASP A 192 -1.05 26.14 -20.01
C ASP A 192 -0.74 26.44 -21.49
N GLY A 193 -1.74 26.26 -22.36
CA GLY A 193 -1.68 26.46 -23.81
C GLY A 193 -0.83 25.43 -24.59
N LYS A 194 -0.14 24.51 -23.90
CA LYS A 194 0.73 23.50 -24.51
C LYS A 194 -0.04 22.19 -24.68
N SER A 195 -0.10 21.66 -25.90
CA SER A 195 -0.62 20.31 -26.15
C SER A 195 0.18 19.27 -25.36
N VAL A 196 -0.49 18.58 -24.44
CA VAL A 196 0.08 17.45 -23.68
C VAL A 196 -0.43 16.10 -24.20
N LYS A 197 -1.58 16.07 -24.88
CA LYS A 197 -2.06 14.87 -25.58
C LYS A 197 -3.02 15.19 -26.72
N ALA A 198 -2.60 14.96 -27.97
CA ALA A 198 -3.43 15.13 -29.16
C ALA A 198 -3.40 13.89 -30.07
N GLY A 199 -4.39 13.74 -30.94
CA GLY A 199 -4.45 12.66 -31.91
C GLY A 199 -5.84 12.44 -32.52
N GLU A 200 -6.10 11.23 -33.00
CA GLU A 200 -7.43 10.79 -33.46
C GLU A 200 -8.17 10.11 -32.30
N LEU A 201 -9.46 10.41 -32.10
CA LEU A 201 -10.30 9.81 -31.05
C LEU A 201 -10.29 8.27 -31.07
N VAL A 202 -10.29 7.72 -32.28
CA VAL A 202 -10.29 6.29 -32.60
C VAL A 202 -9.01 5.59 -32.10
N LYS A 203 -7.92 6.35 -31.90
CA LYS A 203 -6.68 5.92 -31.23
C LYS A 203 -6.77 6.15 -29.73
N GLY A 204 -7.11 7.37 -29.30
CA GLY A 204 -7.11 7.77 -27.88
C GLY A 204 -8.12 7.04 -26.99
N TRP A 205 -9.28 6.64 -27.51
CA TRP A 205 -10.37 6.02 -26.72
C TRP A 205 -10.74 4.61 -27.18
N PRO A 206 -11.28 3.75 -26.29
CA PRO A 206 -11.81 2.44 -26.61
C PRO A 206 -13.24 2.50 -27.20
N PHE A 207 -13.60 3.60 -27.87
CA PHE A 207 -14.87 3.74 -28.62
C PHE A 207 -15.14 2.54 -29.52
N GLN A 208 -14.08 1.89 -29.97
CA GLN A 208 -14.11 0.84 -30.94
C GLN A 208 -12.92 -0.18 -30.67
N PRO A 209 -13.15 -1.52 -30.51
CA PRO A 209 -12.18 -2.66 -30.44
C PRO A 209 -10.93 -2.76 -31.37
N GLU A 210 -10.80 -3.77 -32.27
CA GLU A 210 -9.70 -3.97 -33.26
C GLU A 210 -10.19 -4.44 -34.66
N LYS A 211 -9.53 -4.00 -35.77
CA LYS A 211 -10.03 -4.13 -37.18
C LYS A 211 -9.83 -5.53 -37.71
N GLN A 212 -8.74 -6.15 -37.28
CA GLN A 212 -8.38 -7.51 -37.58
C GLN A 212 -8.03 -8.19 -36.26
N ILE A 213 -8.45 -9.43 -36.11
CA ILE A 213 -8.15 -10.28 -34.95
C ILE A 213 -7.41 -11.52 -35.43
N LYS A 214 -6.61 -12.14 -34.55
CA LYS A 214 -6.00 -13.45 -34.84
C LYS A 214 -7.11 -14.46 -35.09
N ASP A 215 -7.03 -15.17 -36.21
CA ASP A 215 -8.06 -16.13 -36.63
C ASP A 215 -8.19 -17.27 -35.61
N PRO A 216 -9.28 -17.36 -34.83
CA PRO A 216 -9.42 -18.36 -33.77
C PRO A 216 -9.58 -19.79 -34.32
N SER A 217 -9.69 -19.98 -35.65
CA SER A 217 -9.65 -21.29 -36.30
C SER A 217 -8.23 -21.78 -36.61
N GLN A 218 -7.22 -20.90 -36.56
CA GLN A 218 -5.84 -21.22 -36.94
C GLN A 218 -4.94 -21.44 -35.72
N SER A 219 -3.93 -22.27 -35.90
CA SER A 219 -2.85 -22.51 -34.94
C SER A 219 -1.59 -22.92 -35.70
N LYS A 220 -0.43 -22.87 -35.06
CA LYS A 220 0.85 -23.23 -35.71
C LYS A 220 0.80 -24.68 -36.21
N PRO A 221 0.99 -24.95 -37.52
CA PRO A 221 1.01 -26.31 -38.02
C PRO A 221 2.12 -27.12 -37.33
N ALA A 222 1.83 -28.37 -36.96
CA ALA A 222 2.76 -29.21 -36.22
C ALA A 222 4.03 -29.57 -37.01
N ASP A 223 4.02 -29.39 -38.33
CA ASP A 223 5.18 -29.53 -39.22
C ASP A 223 5.89 -28.19 -39.52
N TRP A 224 5.45 -27.06 -38.93
CA TRP A 224 6.02 -25.75 -39.21
C TRP A 224 7.28 -25.48 -38.39
N VAL A 225 8.43 -25.66 -39.04
CA VAL A 225 9.75 -25.47 -38.43
C VAL A 225 10.23 -24.02 -38.67
N ASP A 226 10.27 -23.25 -37.58
CA ASP A 226 10.73 -21.85 -37.53
C ASP A 226 12.13 -21.68 -36.89
N ALA A 227 12.75 -22.78 -36.45
CA ALA A 227 14.15 -22.80 -36.06
C ALA A 227 15.06 -22.64 -37.31
N LYS A 228 15.63 -21.44 -37.51
CA LYS A 228 16.48 -21.09 -38.66
C LYS A 228 17.73 -21.96 -38.82
N GLN A 229 18.27 -22.45 -37.70
CA GLN A 229 19.49 -23.25 -37.67
C GLN A 229 19.33 -24.45 -36.72
N ILE A 230 20.07 -25.51 -36.98
CA ILE A 230 20.17 -26.73 -36.17
C ILE A 230 21.64 -27.14 -36.01
N PRO A 231 22.01 -27.91 -34.98
CA PRO A 231 23.32 -28.56 -34.91
C PRO A 231 23.61 -29.40 -36.16
N ASP A 232 24.85 -29.36 -36.65
CA ASP A 232 25.29 -30.24 -37.74
C ASP A 232 25.23 -31.71 -37.30
N PRO A 233 24.40 -32.57 -37.94
CA PRO A 233 24.25 -33.96 -37.52
C PRO A 233 25.44 -34.86 -37.92
N GLU A 234 26.33 -34.38 -38.79
CA GLU A 234 27.55 -35.12 -39.15
C GLU A 234 28.78 -34.72 -38.32
N GLU A 235 28.79 -33.53 -37.73
CA GLU A 235 29.88 -33.10 -36.86
C GLU A 235 29.84 -33.84 -35.51
N LYS A 236 30.94 -34.52 -35.17
CA LYS A 236 31.04 -35.37 -33.98
C LYS A 236 32.18 -34.88 -33.11
N LYS A 237 31.89 -34.76 -31.80
CA LYS A 237 32.84 -34.32 -30.78
C LYS A 237 34.18 -35.05 -30.91
N PRO A 238 35.31 -34.33 -31.04
CA PRO A 238 36.63 -34.96 -31.12
C PRO A 238 36.91 -35.81 -29.88
N ALA A 239 37.46 -37.01 -30.09
CA ALA A 239 37.86 -37.89 -28.99
C ALA A 239 38.92 -37.19 -28.12
N GLY A 240 38.70 -37.18 -26.80
CA GLY A 240 39.59 -36.54 -25.82
C GLY A 240 39.41 -35.03 -25.65
N TRP A 241 38.33 -34.42 -26.17
CA TRP A 241 38.07 -32.99 -25.95
C TRP A 241 37.77 -32.64 -24.48
N ASP A 242 37.13 -33.55 -23.74
CA ASP A 242 36.76 -33.35 -22.33
C ASP A 242 37.84 -33.82 -21.34
N ASP A 243 38.92 -34.44 -21.83
CA ASP A 243 39.98 -35.02 -20.99
C ASP A 243 40.90 -33.96 -20.37
N THR A 244 40.83 -32.71 -20.88
CA THR A 244 41.55 -31.55 -20.33
C THR A 244 40.67 -30.85 -19.28
N PRO A 245 41.05 -30.80 -17.99
CA PRO A 245 40.25 -30.12 -16.96
C PRO A 245 40.27 -28.59 -17.16
N LYS A 246 39.16 -27.93 -16.82
CA LYS A 246 38.98 -26.47 -16.96
C LYS A 246 39.97 -25.66 -16.13
N THR A 247 40.39 -26.18 -14.98
CA THR A 247 41.41 -25.59 -14.10
C THR A 247 42.51 -26.60 -13.80
N ILE A 248 43.68 -26.09 -13.44
CA ILE A 248 44.83 -26.85 -12.93
C ILE A 248 45.38 -26.14 -11.69
N PRO A 249 46.10 -26.84 -10.80
CA PRO A 249 46.83 -26.17 -9.73
C PRO A 249 47.87 -25.21 -10.32
N ASP A 250 48.03 -24.04 -9.71
CA ASP A 250 48.99 -23.02 -10.14
C ASP A 250 50.42 -23.57 -10.04
N PRO A 251 51.17 -23.69 -11.16
CA PRO A 251 52.52 -24.22 -11.15
C PRO A 251 53.55 -23.26 -10.56
N ASP A 252 53.22 -21.98 -10.40
CA ASP A 252 54.09 -20.93 -9.87
C ASP A 252 53.73 -20.54 -8.42
N ALA A 253 52.75 -21.21 -7.79
CA ALA A 253 52.37 -20.98 -6.40
C ALA A 253 53.32 -21.70 -5.41
N GLU A 254 53.90 -20.94 -4.48
CA GLU A 254 54.71 -21.44 -3.36
C GLU A 254 53.93 -21.36 -2.04
N LYS A 255 54.17 -22.29 -1.11
CA LYS A 255 53.55 -22.27 0.23
C LYS A 255 54.05 -21.05 1.02
N PRO A 256 53.17 -20.23 1.64
CA PRO A 256 53.59 -19.12 2.50
C PRO A 256 54.47 -19.58 3.68
N GLU A 257 55.50 -18.79 4.03
CA GLU A 257 56.42 -19.10 5.13
C GLU A 257 55.76 -19.09 6.52
N ASP A 258 54.56 -18.51 6.64
CA ASP A 258 53.77 -18.35 7.86
C ASP A 258 52.59 -19.32 8.02
N TRP A 259 52.41 -20.29 7.11
CA TRP A 259 51.30 -21.24 7.12
C TRP A 259 51.59 -22.53 7.92
N ASP A 260 50.81 -22.79 8.97
CA ASP A 260 50.99 -23.96 9.85
C ASP A 260 50.03 -25.11 9.49
N ASP A 261 50.55 -26.29 9.16
CA ASP A 261 49.70 -27.42 8.75
C ASP A 261 48.90 -28.05 9.92
N GLU A 262 49.21 -27.77 11.19
CA GLU A 262 48.41 -28.24 12.35
C GLU A 262 47.25 -27.29 12.72
N ASP A 263 47.40 -25.97 12.55
CA ASP A 263 46.36 -24.96 12.85
C ASP A 263 45.56 -24.49 11.62
N ASP A 264 46.20 -24.32 10.44
CA ASP A 264 45.57 -23.90 9.17
C ASP A 264 45.19 -25.08 8.26
N GLY A 265 45.83 -26.25 8.43
CA GLY A 265 45.62 -27.48 7.66
C GLY A 265 46.57 -27.65 6.45
N GLU A 266 46.54 -28.82 5.79
CA GLU A 266 47.43 -29.13 4.66
C GLU A 266 47.25 -28.11 3.51
N TRP A 267 48.31 -27.38 3.18
CA TRP A 267 48.29 -26.37 2.12
C TRP A 267 48.19 -26.99 0.71
N GLU A 268 47.18 -26.55 -0.05
CA GLU A 268 47.06 -26.83 -1.49
C GLU A 268 47.24 -25.53 -2.32
N PRO A 269 47.98 -25.56 -3.44
CA PRO A 269 48.12 -24.41 -4.33
C PRO A 269 46.78 -24.04 -5.00
N ALA A 270 46.56 -22.74 -5.21
CA ALA A 270 45.34 -22.23 -5.83
C ALA A 270 45.11 -22.80 -7.25
N MET A 271 43.85 -23.01 -7.63
CA MET A 271 43.49 -23.52 -8.96
C MET A 271 43.33 -22.37 -9.97
N ILE A 272 44.17 -22.31 -10.98
CA ILE A 272 44.09 -21.35 -12.10
C ILE A 272 43.35 -21.95 -13.31
N GLU A 273 42.86 -21.09 -14.22
CA GLU A 273 42.33 -21.55 -15.50
C GLU A 273 43.42 -22.27 -16.32
N ASN A 274 43.09 -23.44 -16.85
CA ASN A 274 44.04 -24.25 -17.60
C ASN A 274 44.25 -23.68 -19.02
N PRO A 275 45.45 -23.22 -19.41
CA PRO A 275 45.68 -22.64 -20.73
C PRO A 275 45.46 -23.60 -21.90
N GLU A 276 45.44 -24.91 -21.65
CA GLU A 276 45.15 -25.94 -22.66
C GLU A 276 43.64 -26.24 -22.81
N TYR A 277 42.78 -25.74 -21.92
CA TYR A 277 41.33 -25.97 -21.95
C TYR A 277 40.66 -25.16 -23.07
N LYS A 278 39.96 -25.85 -23.98
CA LYS A 278 39.44 -25.27 -25.24
C LYS A 278 37.96 -24.89 -25.17
N GLY A 279 37.39 -24.81 -23.97
CA GLY A 279 35.97 -24.59 -23.75
C GLY A 279 35.12 -25.83 -24.02
N GLU A 280 33.83 -25.74 -23.69
CA GLU A 280 32.87 -26.82 -23.95
C GLU A 280 32.62 -26.98 -25.45
N TRP A 281 32.86 -28.17 -25.99
CA TRP A 281 32.59 -28.44 -27.39
C TRP A 281 31.09 -28.31 -27.69
N ASN A 282 30.78 -27.39 -28.60
CA ASN A 282 29.45 -27.22 -29.17
C ASN A 282 29.53 -27.60 -30.66
N PRO A 283 28.59 -28.42 -31.19
CA PRO A 283 28.51 -28.67 -32.62
C PRO A 283 28.23 -27.37 -33.36
N LYS A 284 28.82 -27.23 -34.54
CA LYS A 284 28.56 -26.10 -35.43
C LYS A 284 27.08 -26.07 -35.81
N MET A 285 26.45 -24.90 -35.67
CA MET A 285 25.11 -24.68 -36.19
C MET A 285 25.17 -24.54 -37.72
N ILE A 286 24.31 -25.29 -38.41
CA ILE A 286 24.06 -25.18 -39.85
C ILE A 286 22.64 -24.65 -40.10
N ASP A 287 22.44 -24.03 -41.26
CA ASP A 287 21.12 -23.57 -41.68
C ASP A 287 20.18 -24.78 -41.82
N ASN A 288 19.01 -24.69 -41.21
CA ASN A 288 18.08 -25.80 -41.10
C ASN A 288 17.37 -26.03 -42.45
N PRO A 289 17.56 -27.18 -43.13
CA PRO A 289 16.98 -27.42 -44.45
C PRO A 289 15.45 -27.48 -44.45
N GLU A 290 14.83 -27.72 -43.28
CA GLU A 290 13.38 -27.76 -43.10
C GLU A 290 12.78 -26.41 -42.65
N TYR A 291 13.57 -25.35 -42.52
CA TYR A 291 13.09 -24.03 -42.06
C TYR A 291 12.09 -23.41 -43.06
N LYS A 292 10.86 -23.18 -42.59
CA LYS A 292 9.72 -22.68 -43.39
C LYS A 292 9.45 -21.17 -43.23
N GLY A 293 10.18 -20.49 -42.35
CA GLY A 293 9.89 -19.11 -41.93
C GLY A 293 9.43 -19.04 -40.47
N GLU A 294 9.51 -17.87 -39.84
CA GLU A 294 8.79 -17.61 -38.59
C GLU A 294 7.28 -17.72 -38.82
N TRP A 295 6.55 -18.33 -37.89
CA TRP A 295 5.11 -18.54 -38.07
C TRP A 295 4.31 -17.29 -37.69
N GLU A 296 3.92 -16.51 -38.69
CA GLU A 296 2.96 -15.42 -38.52
C GLU A 296 1.54 -15.98 -38.40
N HIS A 297 0.85 -15.63 -37.29
CA HIS A 297 -0.53 -16.04 -37.06
C HIS A 297 -1.46 -15.31 -38.03
N PRO A 298 -2.28 -16.01 -38.84
CA PRO A 298 -3.23 -15.36 -39.73
C PRO A 298 -4.17 -14.42 -38.97
N LEU A 299 -4.39 -13.23 -39.53
CA LEU A 299 -5.41 -12.28 -39.08
C LEU A 299 -6.62 -12.36 -40.01
N ILE A 300 -7.81 -12.28 -39.44
CA ILE A 300 -9.08 -12.09 -40.15
C ILE A 300 -9.67 -10.73 -39.79
N ASP A 301 -10.42 -10.14 -40.71
CA ASP A 301 -11.22 -8.95 -40.40
C ASP A 301 -12.19 -9.26 -39.26
N ASN A 302 -12.24 -8.39 -38.26
CA ASN A 302 -13.07 -8.60 -37.09
C ASN A 302 -14.56 -8.46 -37.49
N PRO A 303 -15.41 -9.51 -37.37
CA PRO A 303 -16.80 -9.46 -37.81
C PRO A 303 -17.64 -8.39 -37.09
N ASP A 304 -17.14 -7.95 -35.96
CA ASP A 304 -17.63 -6.88 -35.10
C ASP A 304 -17.49 -5.47 -35.76
N TYR A 305 -16.72 -5.31 -36.85
CA TYR A 305 -16.31 -3.99 -37.35
C TYR A 305 -17.43 -3.05 -37.87
N PHE A 306 -17.50 -1.84 -37.31
CA PHE A 306 -18.04 -0.59 -37.90
C PHE A 306 -17.00 0.53 -38.05
N ASP A 307 -17.22 1.40 -39.05
CA ASP A 307 -16.71 2.77 -39.07
C ASP A 307 -17.76 3.74 -38.45
N ASP A 308 -17.30 4.87 -37.90
CA ASP A 308 -18.16 6.00 -37.48
C ASP A 308 -17.45 7.34 -37.65
N GLU A 309 -17.87 8.10 -38.66
CA GLU A 309 -17.35 9.44 -38.97
C GLU A 309 -17.79 10.50 -37.93
N THR A 310 -18.60 10.13 -36.93
CA THR A 310 -19.21 11.03 -35.94
C THR A 310 -18.87 10.73 -34.48
N MET A 311 -17.76 10.02 -34.21
CA MET A 311 -17.26 9.77 -32.85
C MET A 311 -17.08 11.06 -32.01
N TYR A 312 -16.74 12.19 -32.65
CA TYR A 312 -16.65 13.50 -31.98
C TYR A 312 -18.00 14.01 -31.42
N ASN A 313 -19.15 13.51 -31.90
CA ASN A 313 -20.46 14.01 -31.49
C ASN A 313 -20.91 13.42 -30.15
N VAL A 314 -20.12 13.58 -29.09
CA VAL A 314 -20.45 13.15 -27.72
C VAL A 314 -21.42 14.13 -27.05
N ALA A 315 -21.27 15.43 -27.30
CA ALA A 315 -22.14 16.47 -26.77
C ALA A 315 -23.42 16.57 -27.60
N LYS A 316 -24.38 15.66 -27.36
CA LYS A 316 -25.62 15.52 -28.14
C LYS A 316 -26.82 16.35 -27.65
N ASN A 317 -26.84 16.67 -26.35
CA ASN A 317 -27.87 17.46 -25.67
C ASN A 317 -27.29 18.02 -24.35
N VAL A 318 -26.15 18.69 -24.43
CA VAL A 318 -25.46 19.26 -23.25
C VAL A 318 -26.07 20.62 -22.96
N GLY A 319 -26.66 20.80 -21.78
CA GLY A 319 -27.33 22.06 -21.40
C GLY A 319 -26.95 22.52 -19.99
N ALA A 320 -25.87 21.98 -19.44
CA ALA A 320 -25.31 22.39 -18.17
C ALA A 320 -23.81 22.04 -18.09
N VAL A 321 -23.11 22.70 -17.19
CA VAL A 321 -21.77 22.37 -16.73
C VAL A 321 -21.79 22.19 -15.21
N GLY A 322 -20.90 21.38 -14.65
CA GLY A 322 -20.82 21.24 -13.20
C GLY A 322 -19.55 20.57 -12.67
N PHE A 323 -19.20 20.92 -11.44
CA PHE A 323 -18.15 20.26 -10.66
C PHE A 323 -18.80 19.23 -9.74
N GLU A 324 -18.24 18.01 -9.70
CA GLU A 324 -18.65 16.97 -8.76
C GLU A 324 -17.40 16.29 -8.22
N LEU A 325 -16.95 16.70 -7.04
CA LEU A 325 -15.61 16.43 -6.55
C LEU A 325 -15.68 15.78 -5.17
N TRP A 326 -14.78 14.84 -4.89
CA TRP A 326 -14.38 14.51 -3.52
C TRP A 326 -13.03 15.16 -3.25
N GLN A 327 -12.89 15.85 -2.11
CA GLN A 327 -11.61 16.43 -1.68
C GLN A 327 -11.33 16.13 -0.21
N VAL A 328 -10.14 15.57 0.07
CA VAL A 328 -9.66 15.32 1.44
C VAL A 328 -9.19 16.62 2.10
N LYS A 329 -8.40 17.41 1.37
CA LYS A 329 -8.07 18.80 1.67
C LYS A 329 -8.83 19.72 0.72
N SER A 330 -9.43 20.77 1.25
CA SER A 330 -10.08 21.84 0.49
C SER A 330 -9.07 22.89 0.01
N GLY A 331 -9.54 23.97 -0.62
CA GLY A 331 -8.66 25.00 -1.18
C GLY A 331 -8.36 24.84 -2.68
N SER A 332 -9.18 24.10 -3.43
CA SER A 332 -9.20 24.18 -4.90
C SER A 332 -10.12 25.30 -5.38
N LEU A 333 -9.60 26.17 -6.24
CA LEU A 333 -10.27 27.29 -6.91
C LEU A 333 -10.61 26.91 -8.35
N PHE A 334 -11.75 27.42 -8.84
CA PHE A 334 -12.23 27.25 -10.21
C PHE A 334 -12.72 28.58 -10.77
N ASP A 335 -12.32 28.86 -12.01
CA ASP A 335 -12.46 30.18 -12.65
C ASP A 335 -12.35 30.05 -14.18
N ASP A 336 -12.59 31.15 -14.92
CA ASP A 336 -12.38 31.30 -16.36
C ASP A 336 -12.96 30.17 -17.21
N ILE A 337 -14.17 29.73 -16.89
CA ILE A 337 -14.84 28.61 -17.53
C ILE A 337 -15.41 29.07 -18.87
N LEU A 338 -15.02 28.39 -19.96
CA LEU A 338 -15.56 28.59 -21.30
C LEU A 338 -16.02 27.26 -21.90
N VAL A 339 -17.22 27.27 -22.50
CA VAL A 339 -17.70 26.25 -23.44
C VAL A 339 -18.14 26.98 -24.71
N THR A 340 -17.54 26.63 -25.85
CA THR A 340 -17.82 27.28 -27.14
C THR A 340 -17.69 26.29 -28.31
N ASP A 341 -18.29 26.64 -29.45
CA ASP A 341 -18.01 26.01 -30.75
C ASP A 341 -17.12 26.89 -31.66
N SER A 342 -16.69 28.05 -31.15
CA SER A 342 -15.85 29.02 -31.84
C SER A 342 -14.37 28.85 -31.51
N GLU A 343 -13.57 28.50 -32.52
CA GLU A 343 -12.09 28.47 -32.40
C GLU A 343 -11.51 29.87 -32.11
N GLU A 344 -12.16 30.93 -32.61
CA GLU A 344 -11.75 32.31 -32.41
C GLU A 344 -11.96 32.78 -30.97
N GLU A 345 -13.13 32.50 -30.37
CA GLU A 345 -13.40 32.78 -28.95
C GLU A 345 -12.53 31.93 -28.02
N PHE A 346 -12.32 30.66 -28.36
CA PHE A 346 -11.47 29.76 -27.58
C PHE A 346 -10.01 30.25 -27.55
N ASN A 347 -9.42 30.57 -28.70
CA ASN A 347 -8.05 31.06 -28.76
C ASN A 347 -7.88 32.43 -28.07
N ALA A 348 -8.85 33.34 -28.24
CA ALA A 348 -8.82 34.65 -27.56
C ALA A 348 -8.98 34.54 -26.03
N HIS A 349 -9.76 33.56 -25.56
CA HIS A 349 -9.88 33.24 -24.13
C HIS A 349 -8.61 32.57 -23.59
N GLU A 350 -8.05 31.60 -24.32
CA GLU A 350 -6.80 30.94 -23.95
C GLU A 350 -5.65 31.96 -23.85
N GLU A 351 -5.52 32.90 -24.80
CA GLU A 351 -4.55 34.00 -24.72
C GLU A 351 -4.75 34.89 -23.49
N ALA A 352 -5.99 35.31 -23.21
CA ALA A 352 -6.31 36.18 -22.08
C ALA A 352 -6.05 35.52 -20.71
N VAL A 353 -6.46 34.25 -20.54
CA VAL A 353 -6.28 33.51 -19.29
C VAL A 353 -4.82 33.13 -19.07
N LEU A 354 -4.06 32.81 -20.12
CA LEU A 354 -2.62 32.59 -20.00
C LEU A 354 -1.91 33.87 -19.50
N ALA A 355 -2.27 35.05 -20.03
CA ALA A 355 -1.74 36.33 -19.54
C ALA A 355 -2.08 36.58 -18.05
N LYS A 356 -3.29 36.20 -17.60
CA LYS A 356 -3.67 36.19 -16.17
C LYS A 356 -2.79 35.24 -15.35
N THR A 357 -2.57 33.99 -15.79
CA THR A 357 -1.74 33.02 -15.06
C THR A 357 -0.27 33.43 -14.92
N GLU A 358 0.34 34.02 -15.96
CA GLU A 358 1.72 34.50 -15.87
C GLU A 358 1.83 35.71 -14.92
N ALA A 359 0.88 36.65 -14.97
CA ALA A 359 0.83 37.77 -14.02
C ALA A 359 0.61 37.29 -12.57
N MET A 360 -0.14 36.22 -12.35
CA MET A 360 -0.27 35.57 -11.04
C MET A 360 1.04 34.93 -10.57
N LYS A 361 1.83 34.32 -11.47
CA LYS A 361 3.16 33.76 -11.15
C LYS A 361 4.16 34.87 -10.79
N GLU A 362 4.15 35.99 -11.52
CA GLU A 362 4.95 37.18 -11.17
C GLU A 362 4.58 37.71 -9.78
N LYS A 363 3.29 37.85 -9.46
CA LYS A 363 2.84 38.29 -8.12
C LYS A 363 3.21 37.28 -7.03
N LYS A 364 3.14 35.97 -7.31
CA LYS A 364 3.56 34.90 -6.39
C LYS A 364 5.05 35.02 -6.06
N GLN A 365 5.90 35.23 -7.07
CA GLN A 365 7.34 35.44 -6.88
C GLN A 365 7.61 36.72 -6.06
N GLN A 366 6.96 37.84 -6.39
CA GLN A 366 7.11 39.10 -5.62
C GLN A 366 6.76 38.91 -4.14
N ILE A 367 5.64 38.22 -3.83
CA ILE A 367 5.26 37.91 -2.45
C ILE A 367 6.29 37.01 -1.78
N GLN A 368 6.88 36.03 -2.47
CA GLN A 368 7.91 35.17 -1.92
C GLN A 368 9.23 35.91 -1.68
N ASP A 369 9.61 36.84 -2.56
CA ASP A 369 10.78 37.70 -2.39
C ASP A 369 10.60 38.67 -1.21
N GLU A 370 9.39 39.23 -1.03
CA GLU A 370 9.04 40.06 0.14
C GLU A 370 8.98 39.24 1.45
N GLU A 371 8.35 38.05 1.44
CA GLU A 371 8.31 37.14 2.58
C GLU A 371 9.74 36.71 2.98
N LYS A 372 10.64 36.46 2.01
CA LYS A 372 12.06 36.13 2.23
C LYS A 372 12.86 37.32 2.76
N ALA A 373 12.77 38.50 2.14
CA ALA A 373 13.48 39.70 2.60
C ALA A 373 13.03 40.14 4.00
N LYS A 374 11.76 39.92 4.36
CA LYS A 374 11.24 40.13 5.71
C LYS A 374 11.77 39.10 6.70
N ALA A 375 11.88 37.82 6.31
CA ALA A 375 12.49 36.79 7.15
C ALA A 375 13.99 37.04 7.38
N GLU A 376 14.74 37.47 6.36
CA GLU A 376 16.15 37.90 6.47
C GLU A 376 16.29 39.11 7.40
N ALA A 377 15.40 40.09 7.31
CA ALA A 377 15.39 41.24 8.22
C ALA A 377 15.01 40.88 9.67
N GLU A 378 14.07 39.94 9.87
CA GLU A 378 13.70 39.44 11.21
C GLU A 378 14.73 38.49 11.82
N ALA A 379 15.50 37.77 11.00
CA ALA A 379 16.66 37.02 11.44
C ALA A 379 17.76 37.98 11.89
N LYS A 380 18.10 38.97 11.05
CA LYS A 380 19.11 39.96 11.38
C LYS A 380 18.76 40.80 12.62
N ALA A 381 17.51 41.23 12.78
CA ALA A 381 17.10 41.96 13.97
C ALA A 381 17.26 41.14 15.28
N LYS A 382 17.28 39.80 15.20
CA LYS A 382 17.56 38.89 16.33
C LYS A 382 19.05 38.59 16.52
N GLU A 383 19.88 38.80 15.49
CA GLU A 383 21.34 38.93 15.66
C GLU A 383 21.66 40.26 16.35
N ASP A 384 21.11 41.37 15.85
CA ASP A 384 21.30 42.70 16.43
C ASP A 384 20.80 42.75 17.90
N GLU A 385 19.62 42.16 18.23
CA GLU A 385 19.13 42.01 19.62
C GLU A 385 19.96 41.02 20.48
N LYS A 386 20.78 40.16 19.87
CA LYS A 386 21.75 39.31 20.60
C LYS A 386 23.05 40.06 20.89
N GLU A 387 23.56 40.85 19.95
CA GLU A 387 24.75 41.69 20.18
C GLU A 387 24.48 42.76 21.25
N ASP A 388 23.33 43.46 21.19
CA ASP A 388 22.90 44.42 22.23
C ASP A 388 22.69 43.76 23.62
N ALA A 389 22.50 42.43 23.69
CA ALA A 389 22.36 41.70 24.94
C ALA A 389 23.71 41.25 25.54
N GLU A 390 24.77 41.09 24.74
CA GLU A 390 26.11 40.74 25.23
C GLU A 390 26.91 41.97 25.74
N GLU A 391 26.49 43.21 25.48
CA GLU A 391 27.14 44.42 26.04
C GLU A 391 26.67 44.84 27.46
N VAL A 392 25.72 44.12 28.11
CA VAL A 392 25.14 44.57 29.41
C VAL A 392 24.93 43.47 30.46
N ASP A 393 26.00 42.79 30.90
CA ASP A 393 26.21 42.41 32.33
C ASP A 393 27.65 41.92 32.64
N GLU A 394 28.63 42.82 32.70
CA GLU A 394 29.92 42.56 33.39
C GLU A 394 29.80 42.84 34.91
N ASP A 395 29.21 41.95 35.73
CA ASP A 395 29.53 41.80 37.19
C ASP A 395 28.75 40.71 38.00
N GLU A 396 28.53 39.47 37.51
CA GLU A 396 28.50 38.24 38.39
C GLU A 396 28.58 36.93 37.54
N VAL A 397 28.76 35.75 38.17
CA VAL A 397 29.24 34.51 37.50
C VAL A 397 28.30 33.31 37.71
N ASP A 398 27.99 32.56 36.64
CA ASP A 398 27.64 31.12 36.73
C ASP A 398 28.02 30.34 35.44
N GLU A 399 28.19 29.01 35.54
CA GLU A 399 28.75 28.13 34.50
C GLU A 399 27.67 27.41 33.66
N THR A 400 26.94 28.12 32.79
CA THR A 400 25.85 27.51 31.98
C THR A 400 25.73 27.88 30.48
N GLU A 401 26.65 28.67 29.89
CA GLU A 401 26.45 29.23 28.53
C GLU A 401 27.35 28.69 27.40
N GLU A 402 28.20 27.68 27.62
CA GLU A 402 28.96 27.06 26.51
C GLU A 402 28.10 26.10 25.66
N GLU A 403 27.11 25.40 26.24
CA GLU A 403 26.31 24.38 25.51
C GLU A 403 25.43 24.99 24.38
N THR A 404 25.00 26.25 24.50
CA THR A 404 24.08 26.89 23.54
C THR A 404 24.78 27.55 22.33
N LYS A 405 26.11 27.67 22.35
CA LYS A 405 26.91 28.25 21.25
C LYS A 405 27.47 27.20 20.28
N GLU A 406 27.40 25.91 20.59
CA GLU A 406 27.68 24.83 19.63
C GLU A 406 26.41 24.37 18.88
N GLU A 407 25.26 24.17 19.55
CA GLU A 407 24.00 23.74 18.91
C GLU A 407 23.59 24.68 17.74
N ALA A 408 23.63 26.00 17.98
CA ALA A 408 23.29 27.02 16.99
C ALA A 408 24.23 27.08 15.77
N LYS A 409 25.32 26.29 15.78
CA LYS A 409 26.31 26.23 14.71
C LYS A 409 26.20 24.94 13.89
N GLU A 410 25.83 23.82 14.51
CA GLU A 410 25.44 22.61 13.79
C GLU A 410 24.15 22.83 12.97
N ASP A 411 23.13 23.49 13.55
CA ASP A 411 21.89 23.88 12.86
C ASP A 411 22.16 24.68 11.56
N ALA A 412 23.19 25.53 11.56
CA ALA A 412 23.54 26.40 10.42
C ALA A 412 24.29 25.66 9.30
N GLU A 413 25.08 24.62 9.64
CA GLU A 413 25.76 23.78 8.65
C GLU A 413 24.82 22.71 8.07
N GLU A 414 23.85 22.19 8.83
CA GLU A 414 22.85 21.23 8.34
C GLU A 414 21.93 21.85 7.25
N VAL A 415 21.43 23.07 7.48
CA VAL A 415 20.62 23.81 6.49
C VAL A 415 21.40 24.15 5.20
N ALA A 416 22.71 24.42 5.32
CA ALA A 416 23.56 24.67 4.16
C ALA A 416 23.79 23.40 3.31
N ALA A 417 23.80 22.22 3.92
CA ALA A 417 23.96 20.94 3.24
C ALA A 417 22.69 20.51 2.48
N GLU A 418 21.49 20.63 3.09
CA GLU A 418 20.22 20.37 2.38
C GLU A 418 20.08 21.25 1.12
N GLU A 419 20.63 22.47 1.16
CA GLU A 419 20.62 23.38 0.02
C GLU A 419 21.51 22.93 -1.16
N GLU A 420 22.54 22.10 -0.99
CA GLU A 420 23.33 21.57 -2.13
C GLU A 420 22.72 20.33 -2.77
N GLU A 421 22.18 19.37 -2.00
CA GLU A 421 21.51 18.18 -2.57
C GLU A 421 20.36 18.58 -3.51
N VAL A 422 19.55 19.54 -3.10
CA VAL A 422 18.41 20.10 -3.87
C VAL A 422 18.86 20.83 -5.15
N LYS A 423 20.14 21.15 -5.32
CA LYS A 423 20.71 21.73 -6.55
C LYS A 423 21.19 20.64 -7.53
N ASP A 424 21.73 19.52 -7.04
CA ASP A 424 22.20 18.43 -7.91
C ASP A 424 21.07 17.47 -8.35
N GLU A 425 20.02 17.24 -7.56
CA GLU A 425 18.82 16.49 -8.02
C GLU A 425 18.21 17.13 -9.29
N LYS A 426 18.03 18.46 -9.28
CA LYS A 426 17.47 19.26 -10.39
C LYS A 426 18.36 19.30 -11.64
N LYS A 427 19.59 18.79 -11.54
CA LYS A 427 20.56 18.67 -12.63
C LYS A 427 20.47 17.29 -13.27
N ALA A 428 20.28 16.23 -12.48
CA ALA A 428 20.03 14.87 -12.97
C ALA A 428 18.71 14.76 -13.77
N GLU A 429 17.60 15.25 -13.20
CA GLU A 429 16.27 15.25 -13.83
C GLU A 429 16.28 15.91 -15.24
N LYS A 430 17.15 16.90 -15.42
CA LYS A 430 17.26 17.72 -16.64
C LYS A 430 18.03 17.06 -17.79
N ASP A 431 18.80 16.00 -17.51
CA ASP A 431 19.54 15.23 -18.51
C ASP A 431 18.84 13.93 -18.90
N GLU A 432 18.06 13.29 -18.01
CA GLU A 432 17.14 12.21 -18.42
C GLU A 432 16.09 12.70 -19.43
N LEU A 433 15.57 13.92 -19.24
CA LEU A 433 14.52 14.52 -20.08
C LEU A 433 14.95 14.74 -21.55
N LYS A 434 16.25 14.67 -21.87
CA LYS A 434 16.78 14.68 -23.24
C LYS A 434 16.85 13.29 -23.89
N LEU A 435 16.88 12.22 -23.09
CA LEU A 435 17.16 10.87 -23.58
C LEU A 435 15.91 10.19 -24.17
N ASP A 436 14.75 10.37 -23.54
CA ASP A 436 13.49 9.76 -24.01
C ASP A 436 12.89 10.45 -25.23
N GLN A 437 13.16 11.75 -25.45
CA GLN A 437 12.75 12.47 -26.67
C GLN A 437 13.29 11.87 -27.98
N LEU A 438 14.27 10.95 -27.91
CA LEU A 438 14.84 10.24 -29.05
C LEU A 438 14.17 8.88 -29.34
N ARG A 439 13.28 8.37 -28.47
CA ARG A 439 12.77 6.98 -28.55
C ARG A 439 11.45 6.83 -29.30
N ASP A 440 10.45 7.68 -29.04
CA ASP A 440 9.06 7.50 -29.51
C ASP A 440 8.78 7.79 -31.00
N SER A 441 9.83 7.91 -31.83
CA SER A 441 9.70 8.23 -33.26
C SER A 441 9.17 7.06 -34.12
N ARG A 442 8.77 5.91 -33.55
CA ARG A 442 8.47 4.68 -34.32
C ARG A 442 7.22 3.91 -33.86
N MET A 443 6.41 3.59 -34.88
CA MET A 443 5.27 2.65 -34.90
C MET A 443 3.98 3.06 -34.18
N LEU A 444 2.98 3.43 -34.98
CA LEU A 444 1.58 3.59 -34.58
C LEU A 444 0.66 3.10 -35.72
N ARG A 445 -0.06 1.99 -35.50
CA ARG A 445 -1.14 1.34 -36.31
C ARG A 445 -1.58 0.05 -35.58
N SER A 446 -2.83 -0.43 -35.61
CA SER A 446 -4.07 0.18 -36.12
C SER A 446 -5.36 -0.52 -35.62
N LEU A 447 -6.06 0.12 -34.68
CA LEU A 447 -7.51 0.41 -34.68
C LEU A 447 -8.57 -0.72 -34.72
N THR A 448 -9.51 -0.70 -33.75
CA THR A 448 -11.02 -0.65 -33.83
C THR A 448 -11.82 -1.74 -34.58
N SER A 449 -12.95 -2.42 -34.23
CA SER A 449 -14.28 -2.11 -33.60
C SER A 449 -15.23 -3.41 -33.61
N VAL A 450 -16.49 -3.62 -33.12
CA VAL A 450 -17.47 -3.24 -32.02
C VAL A 450 -18.76 -4.18 -31.98
N SER A 451 -19.93 -3.89 -31.34
CA SER A 451 -21.30 -3.97 -31.97
C SER A 451 -22.46 -4.82 -31.38
N ARG A 452 -23.54 -4.10 -30.97
CA ARG A 452 -25.00 -4.37 -31.13
C ARG A 452 -25.61 -5.64 -30.45
N ARG A 453 -26.70 -5.54 -29.67
CA ARG A 453 -27.94 -4.74 -29.90
C ARG A 453 -28.86 -4.62 -28.66
N SER A 454 -29.83 -3.70 -28.72
CA SER A 454 -30.75 -3.28 -27.64
C SER A 454 -32.24 -3.64 -27.84
N VAL A 455 -33.10 -3.41 -26.82
CA VAL A 455 -34.57 -3.16 -26.89
C VAL A 455 -35.09 -2.59 -25.54
N ALA A 456 -36.24 -1.88 -25.50
CA ALA A 456 -36.55 -0.92 -24.41
C ALA A 456 -37.99 -0.93 -23.82
N MET A 457 -38.11 -0.27 -22.64
CA MET A 457 -39.29 0.38 -22.00
C MET A 457 -40.51 -0.44 -21.53
N ARG A 458 -41.01 -0.12 -20.31
CA ARG A 458 -42.30 0.61 -20.11
C ARG A 458 -42.68 1.00 -18.66
N SER A 459 -43.18 2.25 -18.53
CA SER A 459 -44.16 2.80 -17.57
C SER A 459 -43.93 2.75 -16.04
N ALA A 460 -44.32 3.84 -15.35
CA ALA A 460 -44.19 4.04 -13.91
C ALA A 460 -45.55 4.17 -13.18
N ALA A 461 -45.53 4.10 -11.85
CA ALA A 461 -46.61 4.49 -10.93
C ALA A 461 -46.02 5.21 -9.68
N PRO A 462 -46.76 6.09 -8.99
CA PRO A 462 -46.16 7.14 -8.16
C PRO A 462 -45.96 6.81 -6.66
N MET A 463 -45.13 7.63 -6.00
CA MET A 463 -44.77 7.52 -4.58
C MET A 463 -45.91 7.85 -3.60
N THR A 464 -45.82 7.26 -2.40
CA THR A 464 -46.38 7.84 -1.15
C THR A 464 -45.25 8.10 -0.16
N ALA A 465 -45.13 9.33 0.34
CA ALA A 465 -44.06 9.71 1.27
C ALA A 465 -44.15 8.99 2.62
N ARG A 466 -43.01 8.86 3.31
CA ARG A 466 -42.92 8.47 4.72
C ARG A 466 -42.03 9.43 5.49
N THR A 467 -42.39 9.65 6.76
CA THR A 467 -41.69 10.53 7.70
C THR A 467 -40.45 9.86 8.31
N PHE A 468 -39.50 10.67 8.76
CA PHE A 468 -38.31 10.21 9.48
C PHE A 468 -38.67 9.51 10.80
N SER A 469 -37.89 8.49 11.15
CA SER A 469 -37.90 7.83 12.46
C SER A 469 -36.46 7.66 12.95
N SER A 470 -36.20 7.95 14.22
CA SER A 470 -34.85 8.25 14.75
C SER A 470 -34.09 7.04 15.32
N SER A 471 -34.25 5.86 14.72
CA SER A 471 -33.43 4.68 15.02
C SER A 471 -33.43 3.73 13.83
N SER A 472 -32.41 3.85 12.97
CA SER A 472 -32.18 2.86 11.92
C SER A 472 -31.31 1.72 12.47
N GLU A 473 -31.91 0.55 12.62
CA GLU A 473 -31.24 -0.70 12.97
C GLU A 473 -30.05 -1.00 12.03
N TYR A 474 -29.03 -1.71 12.51
CA TYR A 474 -27.91 -2.20 11.72
C TYR A 474 -28.10 -3.68 11.35
N ASP A 475 -27.54 -4.11 10.22
CA ASP A 475 -27.50 -5.54 9.88
C ASP A 475 -26.36 -6.25 10.65
N VAL A 476 -25.25 -5.54 10.86
CA VAL A 476 -24.08 -6.01 11.62
C VAL A 476 -23.54 -4.90 12.52
N VAL A 477 -23.24 -5.23 13.78
CA VAL A 477 -22.40 -4.41 14.68
C VAL A 477 -21.19 -5.24 15.08
N VAL A 478 -20.00 -4.65 14.97
CA VAL A 478 -18.74 -5.24 15.44
C VAL A 478 -18.29 -4.53 16.72
N ILE A 479 -17.89 -5.30 17.73
CA ILE A 479 -17.29 -4.78 18.97
C ILE A 479 -15.80 -5.12 18.97
N GLY A 480 -14.95 -4.11 18.85
CA GLY A 480 -13.50 -4.23 18.68
C GLY A 480 -13.06 -3.84 17.27
N GLY A 481 -12.11 -2.90 17.17
CA GLY A 481 -11.56 -2.40 15.90
C GLY A 481 -10.22 -3.03 15.52
N GLY A 482 -9.85 -4.17 16.11
CA GLY A 482 -8.66 -4.96 15.75
C GLY A 482 -8.78 -5.66 14.38
N PRO A 483 -7.74 -6.37 13.92
CA PRO A 483 -7.66 -7.04 12.61
C PRO A 483 -8.97 -7.67 12.12
N GLY A 484 -9.42 -8.75 12.75
CA GLY A 484 -10.69 -9.40 12.41
C GLY A 484 -11.91 -8.50 12.51
N GLY A 485 -11.92 -7.54 13.44
CA GLY A 485 -13.05 -6.63 13.64
C GLY A 485 -13.19 -5.57 12.54
N TYR A 486 -12.09 -4.89 12.16
CA TYR A 486 -12.14 -3.89 11.09
C TYR A 486 -12.30 -4.56 9.71
N VAL A 487 -11.71 -5.73 9.49
CA VAL A 487 -11.91 -6.51 8.25
C VAL A 487 -13.35 -7.03 8.16
N ALA A 488 -13.92 -7.60 9.24
CA ALA A 488 -15.34 -7.99 9.27
C ALA A 488 -16.26 -6.79 8.97
N ALA A 489 -16.01 -5.63 9.59
CA ALA A 489 -16.83 -4.45 9.37
C ALA A 489 -16.81 -3.96 7.91
N ILE A 490 -15.62 -3.96 7.28
CA ILE A 490 -15.46 -3.62 5.85
C ILE A 490 -16.13 -4.68 4.96
N LYS A 491 -15.88 -5.97 5.19
CA LYS A 491 -16.47 -7.08 4.42
C LYS A 491 -17.99 -7.05 4.49
N ALA A 492 -18.58 -6.75 5.65
CA ALA A 492 -20.02 -6.73 5.82
C ALA A 492 -20.66 -5.62 4.98
N ALA A 493 -20.08 -4.42 4.99
CA ALA A 493 -20.51 -3.33 4.13
C ALA A 493 -20.30 -3.61 2.63
N GLN A 494 -19.23 -4.32 2.25
CA GLN A 494 -19.01 -4.79 0.87
C GLN A 494 -20.05 -5.83 0.41
N LEU A 495 -20.61 -6.61 1.33
CA LEU A 495 -21.75 -7.50 1.07
C LEU A 495 -23.12 -6.79 1.17
N GLY A 496 -23.13 -5.46 1.29
CA GLY A 496 -24.34 -4.64 1.32
C GLY A 496 -25.03 -4.53 2.68
N LEU A 497 -24.43 -5.07 3.74
CA LEU A 497 -24.99 -5.04 5.11
C LEU A 497 -24.72 -3.67 5.76
N LYS A 498 -25.74 -3.01 6.28
CA LYS A 498 -25.57 -1.74 7.01
C LYS A 498 -24.81 -2.01 8.30
N THR A 499 -23.56 -1.53 8.36
CA THR A 499 -22.58 -1.97 9.37
C THR A 499 -22.05 -0.83 10.24
N ALA A 500 -21.87 -1.09 11.53
CA ALA A 500 -21.13 -0.25 12.46
C ALA A 500 -20.02 -1.02 13.18
N CYS A 501 -18.98 -0.31 13.61
CA CYS A 501 -17.86 -0.84 14.39
C CYS A 501 -17.61 0.06 15.61
N ILE A 502 -17.52 -0.56 16.79
CA ILE A 502 -17.35 0.08 18.09
C ILE A 502 -15.95 -0.21 18.60
N GLU A 503 -15.15 0.83 18.88
CA GLU A 503 -13.80 0.69 19.44
C GLU A 503 -13.54 1.70 20.57
N SER A 504 -13.08 1.19 21.71
CA SER A 504 -12.78 1.93 22.94
C SER A 504 -11.46 2.69 22.91
N ARG A 505 -10.46 2.22 22.13
CA ARG A 505 -9.12 2.81 22.03
C ARG A 505 -9.11 4.18 21.33
N GLY A 506 -10.20 4.58 20.67
CA GLY A 506 -10.32 5.82 19.91
C GLY A 506 -9.51 5.85 18.59
N LYS A 507 -8.53 4.96 18.43
CA LYS A 507 -7.83 4.62 17.18
C LYS A 507 -8.18 3.17 16.77
N LEU A 508 -8.38 2.94 15.47
CA LEU A 508 -8.65 1.62 14.88
C LEU A 508 -7.37 0.76 14.73
N GLY A 509 -7.54 -0.49 14.29
CA GLY A 509 -6.48 -1.50 14.12
C GLY A 509 -6.10 -2.26 15.38
N GLY A 510 -6.71 -1.94 16.53
CA GLY A 510 -6.58 -2.67 17.80
C GLY A 510 -5.12 -2.90 18.23
N THR A 511 -4.85 -4.04 18.86
CA THR A 511 -3.53 -4.41 19.38
C THR A 511 -2.45 -4.45 18.30
N CYS A 512 -2.68 -5.17 17.20
CA CYS A 512 -1.66 -5.46 16.19
C CYS A 512 -1.08 -4.18 15.55
N LEU A 513 -1.93 -3.19 15.25
CA LEU A 513 -1.49 -1.94 14.67
C LEU A 513 -0.97 -0.93 15.70
N ASN A 514 -1.59 -0.81 16.88
CA ASN A 514 -1.24 0.25 17.82
C ASN A 514 -0.10 -0.11 18.78
N VAL A 515 -0.02 -1.37 19.22
CA VAL A 515 0.81 -1.83 20.37
C VAL A 515 1.31 -3.28 20.18
N GLY A 516 1.63 -3.65 18.93
CA GLY A 516 1.96 -5.03 18.56
C GLY A 516 2.75 -5.12 17.26
N CYS A 517 2.24 -5.89 16.29
CA CYS A 517 2.84 -6.19 15.00
C CYS A 517 3.60 -5.02 14.35
N ILE A 518 2.91 -3.91 14.07
CA ILE A 518 3.45 -2.79 13.29
C ILE A 518 4.57 -2.04 14.03
N PRO A 519 4.38 -1.53 15.25
CA PRO A 519 5.45 -0.87 15.98
C PRO A 519 6.62 -1.80 16.32
N SER A 520 6.37 -3.10 16.55
CA SER A 520 7.44 -4.10 16.71
C SER A 520 8.27 -4.26 15.43
N LYS A 521 7.63 -4.46 14.28
CA LYS A 521 8.31 -4.69 12.99
C LYS A 521 9.09 -3.45 12.53
N ALA A 522 8.55 -2.25 12.79
CA ALA A 522 9.26 -0.99 12.54
C ALA A 522 10.57 -0.90 13.34
N LEU A 523 10.57 -1.26 14.63
CA LEU A 523 11.79 -1.28 15.44
C LEU A 523 12.73 -2.43 15.07
N LEU A 524 12.22 -3.62 14.74
CA LEU A 524 13.02 -4.76 14.29
C LEU A 524 13.82 -4.44 13.02
N HIS A 525 13.18 -3.79 12.05
CA HIS A 525 13.83 -3.36 10.81
C HIS A 525 14.88 -2.27 11.08
N SER A 526 14.51 -1.17 11.77
CA SER A 526 15.47 -0.09 12.08
C SER A 526 16.68 -0.55 12.91
N THR A 527 16.49 -1.49 13.84
CA THR A 527 17.59 -2.04 14.65
C THR A 527 18.40 -3.10 13.92
N HIS A 528 17.84 -3.78 12.91
CA HIS A 528 18.61 -4.65 12.02
C HIS A 528 19.52 -3.83 11.09
N LEU A 529 19.01 -2.75 10.47
CA LEU A 529 19.82 -1.84 9.66
C LEU A 529 21.00 -1.26 10.46
N LEU A 530 20.76 -0.85 11.71
CA LEU A 530 21.80 -0.41 12.65
C LEU A 530 22.86 -1.50 12.87
N HIS A 531 22.43 -2.73 13.18
CA HIS A 531 23.33 -3.85 13.44
C HIS A 531 24.22 -4.14 12.21
N THR A 532 23.62 -4.18 11.02
CA THR A 532 24.33 -4.43 9.76
C THR A 532 25.28 -3.30 9.38
N ALA A 533 24.93 -2.04 9.67
CA ALA A 533 25.84 -0.91 9.53
C ALA A 533 27.02 -0.95 10.52
N GLN A 534 26.82 -1.48 11.73
CA GLN A 534 27.84 -1.54 12.78
C GLN A 534 28.77 -2.77 12.72
N HIS A 535 28.33 -3.87 12.09
CA HIS A 535 29.06 -5.14 12.09
C HIS A 535 29.34 -5.71 10.71
N ASP A 536 28.40 -5.59 9.76
CA ASP A 536 28.44 -6.34 8.50
C ASP A 536 29.01 -5.51 7.34
N PHE A 537 28.77 -4.19 7.31
CA PHE A 537 29.17 -3.27 6.24
C PHE A 537 30.63 -3.43 5.78
N LYS A 538 31.56 -3.61 6.72
CA LYS A 538 32.99 -3.81 6.41
C LYS A 538 33.23 -5.08 5.57
N SER A 539 32.44 -6.13 5.74
CA SER A 539 32.53 -7.35 4.92
C SER A 539 32.03 -7.16 3.49
N TYR A 540 31.15 -6.17 3.27
CA TYR A 540 30.69 -5.74 1.93
C TYR A 540 31.60 -4.66 1.30
N GLY A 541 32.71 -4.29 1.94
CA GLY A 541 33.61 -3.23 1.47
C GLY A 541 33.07 -1.81 1.69
N ILE A 542 32.16 -1.62 2.64
CA ILE A 542 31.57 -0.31 2.99
C ILE A 542 32.18 0.17 4.32
N ASP A 543 32.95 1.25 4.28
CA ASP A 543 33.47 1.92 5.48
C ASP A 543 32.49 2.99 5.98
N ALA A 544 31.82 2.71 7.11
CA ALA A 544 30.90 3.63 7.78
C ALA A 544 31.28 3.80 9.28
N PRO A 545 32.36 4.54 9.59
CA PRO A 545 32.82 4.69 10.97
C PRO A 545 31.83 5.49 11.81
N GLY A 546 31.59 5.05 13.05
CA GLY A 546 30.87 5.84 14.06
C GLY A 546 29.34 5.81 14.01
N VAL A 547 28.72 4.95 13.20
CA VAL A 547 27.25 4.79 13.14
C VAL A 547 26.67 4.47 14.53
N LYS A 548 25.68 5.26 14.97
CA LYS A 548 25.02 5.19 16.29
C LYS A 548 23.49 5.24 16.15
N ALA A 549 22.78 4.78 17.18
CA ALA A 549 21.32 4.83 17.22
C ALA A 549 20.77 6.19 17.67
N ASN A 550 20.11 6.94 16.77
CA ASN A 550 19.20 8.02 17.20
C ASN A 550 17.87 7.39 17.66
N PHE A 551 17.85 6.94 18.92
CA PHE A 551 16.70 6.24 19.51
C PHE A 551 15.41 7.10 19.56
N PRO A 552 15.44 8.41 19.89
CA PRO A 552 14.26 9.27 19.77
C PRO A 552 13.69 9.34 18.34
N GLN A 553 14.54 9.45 17.31
CA GLN A 553 14.09 9.48 15.92
C GLN A 553 13.55 8.11 15.45
N MET A 554 14.14 7.00 15.92
CA MET A 554 13.61 5.65 15.68
C MET A 554 12.20 5.48 16.27
N MET A 555 11.96 6.02 17.47
CA MET A 555 10.62 6.03 18.09
C MET A 555 9.62 6.93 17.34
N LYS A 556 10.05 8.12 16.89
CA LYS A 556 9.24 9.00 16.00
C LYS A 556 8.87 8.29 14.69
N ALA A 557 9.79 7.55 14.07
CA ALA A 557 9.54 6.81 12.82
C ALA A 557 8.51 5.68 13.01
N LYS A 558 8.65 4.89 14.09
CA LYS A 558 7.67 3.89 14.55
C LYS A 558 6.28 4.53 14.74
N GLU A 559 6.20 5.69 15.38
CA GLU A 559 4.93 6.42 15.57
C GLU A 559 4.33 6.98 14.28
N LYS A 560 5.17 7.44 13.33
CA LYS A 560 4.74 7.86 11.99
C LYS A 560 4.07 6.69 11.25
N ALA A 561 4.66 5.50 11.25
CA ALA A 561 4.08 4.30 10.64
C ALA A 561 2.71 3.93 11.24
N VAL A 562 2.61 3.90 12.58
CA VAL A 562 1.33 3.63 13.28
C VAL A 562 0.28 4.71 12.97
N LYS A 563 0.66 5.99 12.96
CA LYS A 563 -0.26 7.11 12.64
C LYS A 563 -0.82 7.01 11.22
N THR A 564 0.04 6.75 10.23
CA THR A 564 -0.37 6.60 8.82
C THR A 564 -1.35 5.44 8.64
N LEU A 565 -1.02 4.26 9.15
CA LEU A 565 -1.84 3.06 8.98
C LEU A 565 -3.16 3.13 9.78
N THR A 566 -3.17 3.73 10.99
CA THR A 566 -4.42 3.91 11.77
C THR A 566 -5.38 4.88 11.07
N GLY A 567 -4.86 5.97 10.48
CA GLY A 567 -5.63 6.85 9.60
C GLY A 567 -6.14 6.15 8.34
N GLY A 568 -5.35 5.23 7.77
CA GLY A 568 -5.74 4.37 6.67
C GLY A 568 -7.03 3.58 6.93
N ILE A 569 -7.17 2.96 8.11
CA ILE A 569 -8.39 2.22 8.46
C ILE A 569 -9.60 3.15 8.64
N GLU A 570 -9.43 4.35 9.23
CA GLU A 570 -10.53 5.34 9.28
C GLU A 570 -10.96 5.79 7.86
N MET A 571 -10.04 5.90 6.91
CA MET A 571 -10.38 6.18 5.50
C MET A 571 -11.09 4.99 4.82
N LEU A 572 -10.67 3.75 5.10
CA LEU A 572 -11.35 2.56 4.60
C LEU A 572 -12.77 2.42 5.15
N PHE A 573 -13.00 2.74 6.43
CA PHE A 573 -14.35 2.78 7.01
C PHE A 573 -15.24 3.82 6.31
N LYS A 574 -14.73 5.04 6.08
CA LYS A 574 -15.44 6.08 5.30
C LYS A 574 -15.78 5.59 3.88
N LYS A 575 -14.80 5.03 3.16
CA LYS A 575 -14.97 4.49 1.79
C LYS A 575 -16.05 3.41 1.72
N ASN A 576 -16.09 2.51 2.70
CA ASN A 576 -17.07 1.43 2.77
C ASN A 576 -18.36 1.81 3.55
N LYS A 577 -18.55 3.07 3.95
CA LYS A 577 -19.71 3.57 4.70
C LYS A 577 -19.96 2.87 6.06
N VAL A 578 -18.90 2.31 6.66
CA VAL A 578 -18.95 1.72 8.00
C VAL A 578 -19.09 2.84 9.03
N THR A 579 -20.11 2.77 9.90
CA THR A 579 -20.25 3.76 10.98
C THR A 579 -19.23 3.47 12.09
N TYR A 580 -18.27 4.38 12.31
CA TYR A 580 -17.34 4.27 13.42
C TYR A 580 -17.91 4.91 14.70
N ILE A 581 -18.07 4.11 15.75
CA ILE A 581 -18.52 4.53 17.07
C ILE A 581 -17.31 4.45 18.03
N LYS A 582 -16.94 5.57 18.66
CA LYS A 582 -15.82 5.64 19.62
C LYS A 582 -16.34 5.45 21.05
N GLY A 583 -16.08 4.29 21.65
CA GLY A 583 -16.60 3.94 22.97
C GLY A 583 -16.45 2.46 23.33
N PHE A 584 -16.74 2.13 24.58
CA PHE A 584 -16.72 0.77 25.09
C PHE A 584 -18.06 0.08 24.86
N GLY A 585 -18.09 -0.92 23.97
CA GLY A 585 -19.29 -1.70 23.65
C GLY A 585 -19.51 -2.86 24.61
N LYS A 586 -20.72 -2.95 25.18
CA LYS A 586 -21.22 -4.08 25.97
C LYS A 586 -22.51 -4.59 25.34
N VAL A 587 -22.63 -5.91 25.17
CA VAL A 587 -23.91 -6.53 24.81
C VAL A 587 -24.87 -6.37 25.99
N SER A 588 -25.97 -5.64 25.77
CA SER A 588 -26.94 -5.29 26.82
C SER A 588 -28.22 -6.11 26.72
N ALA A 589 -28.60 -6.53 25.52
CA ALA A 589 -29.68 -7.47 25.24
C ALA A 589 -29.40 -8.18 23.91
N GLN A 590 -30.23 -9.17 23.55
CA GLN A 590 -30.15 -9.80 22.23
C GLN A 590 -30.47 -8.75 21.15
N GLY A 591 -29.51 -8.49 20.26
CA GLY A 591 -29.61 -7.45 19.24
C GLY A 591 -29.40 -6.01 19.74
N GLU A 592 -28.94 -5.81 20.98
CA GLU A 592 -28.62 -4.47 21.51
C GLU A 592 -27.22 -4.41 22.14
N VAL A 593 -26.45 -3.40 21.75
CA VAL A 593 -25.15 -3.06 22.33
C VAL A 593 -25.23 -1.69 22.99
N SER A 594 -25.12 -1.64 24.32
CA SER A 594 -24.90 -0.39 25.05
C SER A 594 -23.45 0.05 24.84
N VAL A 595 -23.23 1.31 24.46
CA VAL A 595 -21.89 1.86 24.27
C VAL A 595 -21.66 3.02 25.22
N ALA A 596 -20.65 2.92 26.07
CA ALA A 596 -20.14 4.05 26.84
C ALA A 596 -19.19 4.85 25.95
N LEU A 597 -19.61 6.02 25.49
CA LEU A 597 -18.88 6.83 24.51
C LEU A 597 -17.62 7.45 25.11
N THR A 598 -16.59 7.66 24.29
CA THR A 598 -15.39 8.40 24.71
C THR A 598 -15.72 9.85 25.06
N ASP A 599 -14.77 10.55 25.69
CA ASP A 599 -14.82 12.00 25.93
C ASP A 599 -16.00 12.46 26.80
N ASN A 600 -16.46 11.60 27.72
CA ASN A 600 -17.60 11.84 28.64
C ASN A 600 -18.94 12.12 27.94
N LYS A 601 -19.12 11.67 26.69
CA LYS A 601 -20.35 11.89 25.89
C LYS A 601 -21.57 11.04 26.33
N GLY A 602 -21.46 10.36 27.46
CA GLY A 602 -22.53 9.52 28.03
C GLY A 602 -22.61 8.13 27.38
N ASN A 603 -23.80 7.54 27.43
CA ASN A 603 -24.06 6.21 26.86
C ASN A 603 -25.07 6.30 25.71
N GLU A 604 -24.84 5.52 24.66
CA GLU A 604 -25.83 5.25 23.62
C GLU A 604 -26.23 3.76 23.58
N THR A 605 -27.18 3.40 22.73
CA THR A 605 -27.61 2.01 22.52
C THR A 605 -27.82 1.74 21.04
N VAL A 606 -27.00 0.85 20.51
CA VAL A 606 -26.95 0.47 19.10
C VAL A 606 -27.77 -0.81 18.91
N LYS A 607 -28.75 -0.79 18.01
CA LYS A 607 -29.57 -1.98 17.68
C LYS A 607 -29.05 -2.65 16.40
N ALA A 608 -28.89 -3.96 16.43
CA ALA A 608 -28.40 -4.73 15.28
C ALA A 608 -28.99 -6.15 15.21
N LYS A 609 -29.15 -6.67 14.00
CA LYS A 609 -29.57 -8.05 13.75
C LYS A 609 -28.49 -9.07 14.13
N ASN A 610 -27.23 -8.72 13.88
CA ASN A 610 -26.06 -9.54 14.19
C ASN A 610 -25.03 -8.72 14.96
N ILE A 611 -24.40 -9.31 15.98
CA ILE A 611 -23.33 -8.70 16.79
C ILE A 611 -22.10 -9.62 16.70
N ILE A 612 -20.96 -9.07 16.29
CA ILE A 612 -19.68 -9.78 16.20
C ILE A 612 -18.75 -9.26 17.30
N ILE A 613 -18.31 -10.15 18.20
CA ILE A 613 -17.34 -9.86 19.26
C ILE A 613 -15.93 -10.11 18.68
N ALA A 614 -15.19 -9.03 18.47
CA ALA A 614 -13.83 -9.00 17.91
C ALA A 614 -12.86 -8.27 18.86
N THR A 615 -13.10 -8.39 20.18
CA THR A 615 -12.45 -7.60 21.24
C THR A 615 -11.00 -7.97 21.50
N GLY A 616 -10.50 -9.04 20.88
CA GLY A 616 -9.09 -9.40 20.87
C GLY A 616 -8.58 -9.95 22.21
N SER A 617 -7.37 -9.54 22.58
CA SER A 617 -6.62 -10.06 23.72
C SER A 617 -5.95 -8.97 24.55
N GLU A 618 -5.60 -9.31 25.77
CA GLU A 618 -4.72 -8.56 26.67
C GLU A 618 -3.49 -9.39 27.08
N VAL A 619 -2.51 -8.75 27.72
CA VAL A 619 -1.31 -9.42 28.27
C VAL A 619 -1.74 -10.30 29.45
N THR A 620 -1.19 -11.51 29.56
CA THR A 620 -1.46 -12.38 30.71
C THR A 620 -0.69 -11.85 31.95
N PRO A 621 -1.36 -11.44 33.04
CA PRO A 621 -0.66 -10.97 34.24
C PRO A 621 0.14 -12.08 34.91
N LEU A 622 1.37 -11.77 35.33
CA LEU A 622 2.24 -12.65 36.10
C LEU A 622 2.32 -12.14 37.55
N PRO A 623 1.56 -12.68 38.53
CA PRO A 623 1.49 -12.09 39.87
C PRO A 623 2.82 -11.93 40.62
N PRO A 624 3.85 -12.80 40.44
CA PRO A 624 5.19 -12.57 40.99
C PRO A 624 5.96 -11.38 40.40
N VAL A 625 5.52 -10.85 39.26
CA VAL A 625 6.20 -9.80 38.48
C VAL A 625 5.13 -8.80 37.97
N PRO A 626 4.52 -7.99 38.86
CA PRO A 626 3.45 -7.07 38.50
C PRO A 626 3.96 -5.98 37.55
N VAL A 627 3.26 -5.79 36.43
CA VAL A 627 3.61 -4.80 35.40
C VAL A 627 3.14 -3.40 35.79
N ASP A 628 4.06 -2.44 35.67
CA ASP A 628 3.82 -1.00 35.68
C ASP A 628 4.56 -0.37 34.47
N ASN A 629 3.80 -0.14 33.40
CA ASN A 629 4.31 0.49 32.18
C ASN A 629 4.60 2.01 32.36
N GLU A 630 4.07 2.67 33.39
CA GLU A 630 4.29 4.11 33.63
C GLU A 630 5.60 4.34 34.39
N ALA A 631 5.91 3.48 35.38
CA ALA A 631 7.21 3.44 36.04
C ALA A 631 8.35 2.98 35.10
N GLY A 632 8.02 2.24 34.03
CA GLY A 632 8.98 1.81 33.00
C GLY A 632 10.00 0.74 33.45
N LYS A 633 9.86 0.19 34.66
CA LYS A 633 10.78 -0.78 35.27
C LYS A 633 10.38 -2.23 35.06
N ILE A 634 9.09 -2.54 35.22
CA ILE A 634 8.53 -3.86 34.93
C ILE A 634 7.41 -3.62 33.91
N ILE A 635 7.68 -3.90 32.65
CA ILE A 635 6.85 -3.49 31.51
C ILE A 635 6.28 -4.72 30.79
N ASP A 636 5.18 -4.53 30.08
CA ASP A 636 4.71 -5.49 29.07
C ASP A 636 5.12 -5.05 27.65
N SER A 637 4.66 -5.79 26.64
CA SER A 637 4.90 -5.49 25.23
C SER A 637 4.51 -4.07 24.80
N THR A 638 3.59 -3.42 25.52
CA THR A 638 3.18 -2.03 25.31
C THR A 638 4.24 -1.06 25.81
N GLY A 639 4.69 -1.20 27.06
CA GLY A 639 5.75 -0.37 27.64
C GLY A 639 7.06 -0.51 26.86
N ALA A 640 7.40 -1.73 26.44
CA ALA A 640 8.57 -2.03 25.61
C ALA A 640 8.50 -1.48 24.16
N LEU A 641 7.41 -0.81 23.78
CA LEU A 641 7.30 -0.06 22.51
C LEU A 641 7.30 1.47 22.71
N VAL A 642 7.41 1.94 23.96
CA VAL A 642 7.39 3.38 24.33
C VAL A 642 8.45 3.76 25.38
N LEU A 643 9.45 2.90 25.63
CA LEU A 643 10.60 3.24 26.48
C LEU A 643 11.31 4.49 25.98
N LYS A 644 11.71 5.37 26.90
CA LYS A 644 12.37 6.66 26.61
C LYS A 644 13.90 6.55 26.45
N ARG A 645 14.50 5.48 26.98
CA ARG A 645 15.93 5.14 26.84
C ARG A 645 16.10 3.65 26.53
N VAL A 646 17.25 3.27 26.01
CA VAL A 646 17.66 1.87 25.86
C VAL A 646 18.04 1.33 27.25
N PRO A 647 17.54 0.16 27.69
CA PRO A 647 17.98 -0.48 28.93
C PRO A 647 19.45 -0.91 28.88
N GLU A 648 20.15 -0.92 30.01
CA GLU A 648 21.51 -1.46 30.10
C GLU A 648 21.46 -2.99 30.17
N HIS A 649 20.57 -3.54 31.00
CA HIS A 649 20.27 -4.96 31.11
C HIS A 649 18.77 -5.18 31.15
N LEU A 650 18.22 -5.65 30.03
CA LEU A 650 16.83 -6.09 29.91
C LEU A 650 16.71 -7.59 30.27
N VAL A 651 15.82 -7.92 31.20
CA VAL A 651 15.40 -9.31 31.42
C VAL A 651 14.03 -9.55 30.77
N VAL A 652 13.94 -10.57 29.92
CA VAL A 652 12.70 -10.94 29.22
C VAL A 652 12.13 -12.19 29.87
N VAL A 653 10.95 -12.11 30.48
CA VAL A 653 10.25 -13.25 31.10
C VAL A 653 9.27 -13.85 30.09
N GLY A 654 9.67 -14.94 29.45
CA GLY A 654 8.95 -15.65 28.40
C GLY A 654 9.71 -15.67 27.06
N ALA A 655 10.15 -16.86 26.63
CA ALA A 655 10.85 -17.10 25.35
C ALA A 655 9.88 -17.41 24.19
N GLY A 656 8.74 -16.72 24.15
CA GLY A 656 7.79 -16.73 23.03
C GLY A 656 8.07 -15.60 22.03
N VAL A 657 7.36 -15.60 20.90
CA VAL A 657 7.51 -14.67 19.75
C VAL A 657 7.79 -13.23 20.19
N ILE A 658 6.91 -12.63 20.99
CA ILE A 658 6.98 -11.23 21.44
C ILE A 658 8.25 -10.96 22.26
N GLY A 659 8.65 -11.90 23.12
CA GLY A 659 9.82 -11.78 23.98
C GLY A 659 11.13 -11.86 23.18
N LEU A 660 11.19 -12.75 22.19
CA LEU A 660 12.37 -12.89 21.32
C LEU A 660 12.50 -11.74 20.32
N GLU A 661 11.39 -11.24 19.78
CA GLU A 661 11.36 -10.06 18.90
C GLU A 661 11.84 -8.81 19.64
N LEU A 662 11.20 -8.45 20.77
CA LEU A 662 11.57 -7.26 21.54
C LEU A 662 12.95 -7.41 22.21
N GLY A 663 13.32 -8.61 22.65
CA GLY A 663 14.67 -8.92 23.11
C GLY A 663 15.72 -8.69 22.01
N SER A 664 15.42 -9.01 20.75
CA SER A 664 16.33 -8.77 19.62
C SER A 664 16.46 -7.28 19.28
N VAL A 665 15.35 -6.52 19.33
CA VAL A 665 15.36 -5.05 19.19
C VAL A 665 16.33 -4.41 20.18
N TYR A 666 16.16 -4.71 21.48
CA TYR A 666 16.98 -4.10 22.51
C TYR A 666 18.42 -4.62 22.53
N LYS A 667 18.65 -5.90 22.18
CA LYS A 667 20.02 -6.43 22.02
C LYS A 667 20.80 -5.66 20.95
N ARG A 668 20.18 -5.38 19.80
CA ARG A 668 20.79 -4.62 18.69
C ARG A 668 21.01 -3.14 19.00
N LEU A 669 20.25 -2.58 19.94
CA LEU A 669 20.46 -1.23 20.48
C LEU A 669 21.57 -1.17 21.55
N GLY A 670 22.17 -2.31 21.92
CA GLY A 670 23.29 -2.40 22.86
C GLY A 670 22.95 -2.99 24.23
N SER A 671 21.67 -3.24 24.54
CA SER A 671 21.28 -3.84 25.83
C SER A 671 21.90 -5.22 26.01
N LYS A 672 22.36 -5.53 27.23
CA LYS A 672 22.48 -6.92 27.68
C LYS A 672 21.06 -7.51 27.79
N VAL A 673 20.83 -8.69 27.22
CA VAL A 673 19.49 -9.31 27.19
C VAL A 673 19.56 -10.71 27.76
N THR A 674 18.76 -10.97 28.79
CA THR A 674 18.62 -12.30 29.40
C THR A 674 17.18 -12.77 29.33
N VAL A 675 16.92 -13.82 28.57
CA VAL A 675 15.61 -14.45 28.45
C VAL A 675 15.46 -15.52 29.54
N VAL A 676 14.44 -15.40 30.37
CA VAL A 676 14.06 -16.35 31.43
C VAL A 676 12.77 -17.06 31.00
N GLU A 677 12.79 -18.38 30.94
CA GLU A 677 11.68 -19.20 30.48
C GLU A 677 11.44 -20.38 31.43
N PHE A 678 10.18 -20.62 31.76
CA PHE A 678 9.74 -21.69 32.65
C PHE A 678 9.87 -23.07 31.98
N GLN A 679 9.61 -23.15 30.68
CA GLN A 679 9.76 -24.36 29.88
C GLN A 679 11.23 -24.71 29.62
N ASP A 680 11.51 -25.98 29.32
CA ASP A 680 12.86 -26.45 28.98
C ASP A 680 13.34 -26.00 27.57
N ALA A 681 12.54 -25.23 26.82
CA ALA A 681 12.87 -24.69 25.48
C ALA A 681 12.07 -23.42 25.13
N ALA A 682 12.52 -22.68 24.11
CA ALA A 682 11.82 -21.53 23.53
C ALA A 682 10.65 -21.94 22.62
N CYS A 683 9.81 -20.98 22.22
CA CYS A 683 8.75 -21.13 21.21
C CYS A 683 7.94 -22.44 21.30
N PRO A 684 7.33 -22.75 22.46
CA PRO A 684 6.60 -24.00 22.67
C PRO A 684 5.44 -24.14 21.69
N GLY A 685 5.47 -25.20 20.87
CA GLY A 685 4.48 -25.49 19.82
C GLY A 685 5.03 -25.40 18.40
N MET A 686 6.25 -24.91 18.19
CA MET A 686 6.96 -24.99 16.90
C MET A 686 7.85 -26.25 16.81
N ASP A 687 8.30 -26.61 15.60
CA ASP A 687 9.13 -27.81 15.35
C ASP A 687 10.42 -27.78 16.18
N LYS A 688 10.68 -28.83 16.96
CA LYS A 688 11.77 -28.82 17.95
C LYS A 688 13.17 -28.80 17.35
N GLU A 689 13.34 -29.28 16.12
CA GLU A 689 14.63 -29.23 15.44
C GLU A 689 14.93 -27.80 15.01
N CYS A 690 13.96 -27.14 14.37
CA CYS A 690 14.05 -25.74 13.98
C CYS A 690 14.22 -24.82 15.20
N VAL A 691 13.40 -24.99 16.26
CA VAL A 691 13.52 -24.23 17.53
C VAL A 691 14.93 -24.33 18.14
N LYS A 692 15.57 -25.51 18.07
CA LYS A 692 16.92 -25.72 18.62
C LYS A 692 17.97 -24.93 17.84
N GLU A 693 17.94 -24.97 16.51
CA GLU A 693 18.89 -24.24 15.66
C GLU A 693 18.64 -22.72 15.73
N PHE A 694 17.37 -22.30 15.67
CA PHE A 694 16.95 -20.92 15.89
C PHE A 694 17.45 -20.34 17.22
N THR A 695 17.30 -21.08 18.33
CA THR A 695 17.81 -20.67 19.65
C THR A 695 19.33 -20.55 19.68
N LYS A 696 20.06 -21.38 18.90
CA LYS A 696 21.52 -21.30 18.73
C LYS A 696 21.93 -20.03 17.98
N LEU A 697 21.18 -19.61 16.97
CA LEU A 697 21.43 -18.37 16.21
C LEU A 697 21.15 -17.10 17.05
N LEU A 698 20.11 -17.09 17.88
CA LEU A 698 19.88 -15.99 18.83
C LEU A 698 20.96 -15.92 19.93
N LYS A 699 21.52 -17.07 20.34
CA LYS A 699 22.68 -17.12 21.24
C LYS A 699 23.98 -16.63 20.58
N LYS A 700 24.20 -16.91 19.29
CA LYS A 700 25.29 -16.35 18.47
C LYS A 700 25.23 -14.82 18.43
N GLN A 701 24.03 -14.24 18.40
CA GLN A 701 23.78 -12.79 18.55
C GLN A 701 23.89 -12.26 19.99
N GLY A 702 24.19 -13.10 20.99
CA GLY A 702 24.43 -12.68 22.36
C GLY A 702 23.17 -12.40 23.19
N LEU A 703 22.06 -13.09 22.93
CA LEU A 703 20.95 -13.23 23.89
C LEU A 703 21.26 -14.40 24.86
N ASP A 704 21.28 -14.12 26.17
CA ASP A 704 21.39 -15.16 27.20
C ASP A 704 20.05 -15.87 27.40
N PHE A 705 20.06 -17.19 27.66
CA PHE A 705 18.83 -17.96 27.92
C PHE A 705 18.93 -18.80 29.20
N LYS A 706 17.94 -18.64 30.07
CA LYS A 706 17.68 -19.43 31.29
C LYS A 706 16.35 -20.19 31.12
N PHE A 707 16.41 -21.34 30.46
CA PHE A 707 15.29 -22.29 30.37
C PHE A 707 15.07 -23.02 31.69
N GLY A 708 13.93 -23.68 31.84
CA GLY A 708 13.57 -24.45 33.04
C GLY A 708 13.61 -23.61 34.33
N THR A 709 13.38 -22.30 34.23
CA THR A 709 13.59 -21.30 35.30
C THR A 709 12.31 -20.54 35.60
N LYS A 710 11.84 -20.60 36.86
CA LYS A 710 10.62 -19.95 37.34
C LYS A 710 10.98 -18.66 38.08
N VAL A 711 10.31 -17.55 37.77
CA VAL A 711 10.39 -16.31 38.56
C VAL A 711 9.43 -16.40 39.74
N THR A 712 9.92 -16.15 40.95
CA THR A 712 9.17 -16.29 42.23
C THR A 712 8.79 -14.96 42.86
N ALA A 713 9.55 -13.89 42.60
CA ALA A 713 9.26 -12.53 43.06
C ALA A 713 10.01 -11.47 42.23
N SER A 714 9.57 -10.22 42.31
CA SER A 714 10.27 -9.04 41.79
C SER A 714 10.27 -7.90 42.81
N GLU A 715 11.43 -7.28 43.04
CA GLU A 715 11.61 -6.11 43.91
C GLU A 715 12.15 -4.94 43.08
N VAL A 716 11.53 -3.75 43.16
CA VAL A 716 12.02 -2.54 42.50
C VAL A 716 12.70 -1.65 43.53
N ASN A 717 14.02 -1.48 43.39
CA ASN A 717 14.89 -0.78 44.34
C ASN A 717 15.54 0.43 43.63
N GLY A 718 14.78 1.51 43.51
CA GLY A 718 15.20 2.70 42.75
C GLY A 718 15.31 2.39 41.26
N ASP A 719 16.50 2.55 40.68
CA ASP A 719 16.73 2.23 39.26
C ASP A 719 16.90 0.72 38.97
N VAL A 720 17.10 -0.13 39.98
CA VAL A 720 17.35 -1.58 39.80
C VAL A 720 16.10 -2.40 40.11
N VAL A 721 15.75 -3.32 39.20
CA VAL A 721 14.81 -4.41 39.45
C VAL A 721 15.60 -5.68 39.78
N LYS A 722 15.25 -6.31 40.91
CA LYS A 722 15.77 -7.60 41.34
C LYS A 722 14.68 -8.65 41.18
N LEU A 723 14.90 -9.61 40.28
CA LEU A 723 14.05 -10.80 40.13
C LEU A 723 14.61 -11.95 40.97
N THR A 724 13.76 -12.61 41.75
CA THR A 724 14.09 -13.88 42.41
C THR A 724 13.62 -15.03 41.52
N THR A 725 14.47 -16.04 41.36
CA THR A 725 14.24 -17.18 40.46
C THR A 725 14.64 -18.50 41.11
N GLU A 726 14.00 -19.59 40.72
CA GLU A 726 14.40 -20.97 41.06
C GLU A 726 14.30 -21.86 39.82
N ALA A 727 14.84 -23.09 39.89
CA ALA A 727 14.54 -24.10 38.88
C ALA A 727 13.04 -24.43 38.86
N ALA A 728 12.41 -24.54 37.68
CA ALA A 728 10.98 -24.79 37.51
C ALA A 728 10.48 -26.12 38.12
N LYS A 729 11.41 -27.03 38.44
CA LYS A 729 11.19 -28.33 39.10
C LYS A 729 11.43 -28.28 40.61
N GLY A 730 11.66 -27.09 41.18
CA GLY A 730 12.13 -26.85 42.54
C GLY A 730 13.66 -26.84 42.63
N GLY A 731 14.22 -26.00 43.50
CA GLY A 731 15.66 -25.86 43.73
C GLY A 731 15.99 -24.69 44.65
N ASP A 732 17.28 -24.37 44.79
CA ASP A 732 17.74 -23.18 45.51
C ASP A 732 17.36 -21.89 44.76
N GLU A 733 17.13 -20.80 45.50
CA GLU A 733 16.86 -19.48 44.93
C GLU A 733 18.12 -18.80 44.39
N ALA A 734 17.99 -18.11 43.27
CA ALA A 734 19.00 -17.25 42.67
C ALA A 734 18.37 -15.92 42.21
N SER A 735 19.07 -14.81 42.41
CA SER A 735 18.62 -13.49 41.95
C SER A 735 19.21 -13.10 40.59
N ILE A 736 18.46 -12.29 39.84
CA ILE A 736 18.92 -11.57 38.64
C ILE A 736 18.62 -10.09 38.86
N GLU A 737 19.63 -9.24 38.78
CA GLU A 737 19.49 -7.79 38.85
C GLU A 737 19.62 -7.21 37.44
N CYS A 738 18.82 -6.18 37.15
CA CYS A 738 18.59 -5.58 35.84
C CYS A 738 17.95 -4.19 36.00
N ASP A 739 18.00 -3.31 35.01
CA ASP A 739 17.32 -2.00 35.10
C ASP A 739 15.86 -2.04 34.59
N THR A 740 15.55 -3.00 33.72
CA THR A 740 14.25 -3.16 33.06
C THR A 740 13.87 -4.65 32.91
N VAL A 741 12.60 -4.99 33.15
CA VAL A 741 12.02 -6.34 32.97
C VAL A 741 10.84 -6.30 31.99
N LEU A 742 10.91 -7.05 30.90
CA LEU A 742 9.78 -7.28 29.98
C LEU A 742 9.04 -8.58 30.34
N VAL A 743 7.76 -8.47 30.69
CA VAL A 743 6.85 -9.61 30.89
C VAL A 743 6.20 -9.98 29.56
N ALA A 744 6.59 -11.13 29.00
CA ALA A 744 6.17 -11.63 27.70
C ALA A 744 5.58 -13.07 27.75
N THR A 745 5.01 -13.46 28.89
CA THR A 745 4.51 -14.83 29.19
C THR A 745 3.24 -15.26 28.44
N GLY A 746 2.82 -14.52 27.41
CA GLY A 746 1.65 -14.82 26.60
C GLY A 746 0.47 -13.87 26.80
N ARG A 747 -0.64 -14.18 26.12
CA ARG A 747 -1.84 -13.34 26.00
C ARG A 747 -3.11 -14.13 26.29
N ARG A 748 -4.17 -13.45 26.73
CA ARG A 748 -5.49 -14.04 27.03
C ARG A 748 -6.62 -13.25 26.37
N ALA A 749 -7.75 -13.90 26.12
CA ALA A 749 -8.92 -13.25 25.50
C ALA A 749 -9.44 -12.08 26.35
N TYR A 750 -9.76 -10.96 25.71
CA TYR A 750 -10.32 -9.79 26.38
C TYR A 750 -11.85 -9.85 26.40
N THR A 751 -12.39 -10.35 27.52
CA THR A 751 -13.84 -10.56 27.73
C THR A 751 -14.43 -9.73 28.88
N ALA A 752 -13.62 -8.92 29.57
CA ALA A 752 -14.05 -8.07 30.66
C ALA A 752 -15.12 -7.05 30.21
N GLY A 753 -16.13 -6.80 31.03
CA GLY A 753 -17.16 -5.76 30.80
C GLY A 753 -18.19 -6.04 29.68
N LEU A 754 -17.93 -6.99 28.76
CA LEU A 754 -18.72 -7.17 27.52
C LEU A 754 -20.18 -7.64 27.70
N GLY A 755 -20.59 -8.04 28.90
CA GLY A 755 -21.94 -8.50 29.20
C GLY A 755 -22.20 -10.00 29.04
N LEU A 756 -21.17 -10.80 28.77
CA LEU A 756 -21.29 -12.22 28.41
C LEU A 756 -22.12 -13.03 29.41
N GLU A 757 -21.83 -12.91 30.71
CA GLU A 757 -22.55 -13.61 31.78
C GLU A 757 -24.04 -13.23 31.82
N GLN A 758 -24.36 -11.95 31.67
CA GLN A 758 -25.76 -11.48 31.69
C GLN A 758 -26.53 -11.91 30.43
N MET A 759 -25.83 -12.11 29.32
CA MET A 759 -26.37 -12.68 28.09
C MET A 759 -26.37 -14.22 28.09
N GLY A 760 -25.78 -14.88 29.10
CA GLY A 760 -25.63 -16.32 29.15
C GLY A 760 -24.65 -16.90 28.12
N ILE A 761 -23.77 -16.08 27.53
CA ILE A 761 -22.73 -16.49 26.57
C ILE A 761 -21.64 -17.27 27.32
N GLN A 762 -21.16 -18.36 26.72
CA GLN A 762 -20.21 -19.28 27.37
C GLN A 762 -18.77 -18.92 27.04
N THR A 763 -17.91 -19.13 28.04
CA THR A 763 -16.45 -19.05 27.89
C THR A 763 -15.80 -20.33 28.40
N ASP A 764 -14.70 -20.70 27.75
CA ASP A 764 -13.90 -21.85 28.16
C ASP A 764 -13.07 -21.57 29.42
N LYS A 765 -12.32 -22.57 29.90
CA LYS A 765 -11.47 -22.46 31.09
C LYS A 765 -10.33 -21.43 30.98
N LEU A 766 -10.08 -20.86 29.80
CA LEU A 766 -9.10 -19.80 29.55
C LEU A 766 -9.77 -18.44 29.27
N GLY A 767 -11.09 -18.34 29.46
CA GLY A 767 -11.86 -17.11 29.27
C GLY A 767 -12.18 -16.77 27.82
N ARG A 768 -11.94 -17.68 26.87
CA ARG A 768 -12.24 -17.50 25.44
C ARG A 768 -13.71 -17.79 25.18
N VAL A 769 -14.37 -17.01 24.33
CA VAL A 769 -15.77 -17.24 23.93
C VAL A 769 -15.90 -18.55 23.17
N GLU A 770 -16.89 -19.37 23.53
CA GLU A 770 -17.19 -20.62 22.83
C GLU A 770 -18.07 -20.32 21.60
N VAL A 771 -17.68 -20.88 20.45
CA VAL A 771 -18.36 -20.72 19.14
C VAL A 771 -18.38 -22.03 18.36
N ASP A 772 -19.31 -22.13 17.40
CA ASP A 772 -19.34 -23.19 16.40
C ASP A 772 -18.54 -22.85 15.12
N ASP A 773 -18.51 -23.77 14.15
CA ASP A 773 -17.78 -23.63 12.87
C ASP A 773 -18.27 -22.47 11.99
N ALA A 774 -19.43 -21.87 12.31
CA ALA A 774 -19.95 -20.67 11.66
C ALA A 774 -19.76 -19.40 12.53
N PHE A 775 -18.87 -19.47 13.52
CA PHE A 775 -18.52 -18.42 14.48
C PHE A 775 -19.65 -17.98 15.41
N ARG A 776 -20.75 -18.75 15.50
CA ARG A 776 -21.91 -18.44 16.34
C ARG A 776 -21.66 -18.85 17.78
N THR A 777 -21.97 -17.96 18.72
CA THR A 777 -22.22 -18.35 20.12
C THR A 777 -23.55 -19.09 20.23
N GLN A 778 -23.86 -19.65 21.40
CA GLN A 778 -25.19 -20.24 21.66
C GLN A 778 -26.34 -19.21 21.68
N VAL A 779 -26.05 -17.90 21.69
CA VAL A 779 -27.07 -16.84 21.67
C VAL A 779 -27.33 -16.41 20.22
N PRO A 780 -28.54 -16.62 19.66
CA PRO A 780 -28.79 -16.37 18.25
C PRO A 780 -28.55 -14.91 17.86
N GLY A 781 -27.79 -14.69 16.78
CA GLY A 781 -27.39 -13.36 16.32
C GLY A 781 -26.12 -12.82 17.00
N ILE A 782 -25.45 -13.58 17.89
CA ILE A 782 -24.17 -13.19 18.49
C ILE A 782 -23.06 -14.15 18.05
N PHE A 783 -21.97 -13.58 17.54
CA PHE A 783 -20.81 -14.25 16.95
C PHE A 783 -19.52 -13.79 17.65
N ALA A 784 -18.42 -14.53 17.53
CA ALA A 784 -17.11 -14.10 18.03
C ALA A 784 -15.94 -14.58 17.15
N ILE A 785 -14.88 -13.78 17.03
CA ILE A 785 -13.74 -13.99 16.09
C ILE A 785 -12.40 -13.51 16.67
N GLY A 786 -11.28 -14.01 16.12
CA GLY A 786 -9.92 -13.59 16.44
C GLY A 786 -9.39 -14.15 17.76
N ASP A 787 -8.61 -13.37 18.49
CA ASP A 787 -8.00 -13.81 19.76
C ASP A 787 -9.03 -14.09 20.88
N VAL A 788 -10.28 -13.62 20.74
CA VAL A 788 -11.30 -13.81 21.78
C VAL A 788 -11.85 -15.25 21.79
N ILE A 789 -11.61 -16.03 20.73
CA ILE A 789 -12.03 -17.43 20.59
C ILE A 789 -10.83 -18.39 20.54
N LYS A 790 -11.08 -19.69 20.36
CA LYS A 790 -10.05 -20.72 20.18
C LYS A 790 -9.22 -20.47 18.90
N GLY A 791 -7.99 -21.00 18.86
CA GLY A 791 -7.08 -20.96 17.72
C GLY A 791 -5.76 -20.25 18.04
N ALA A 792 -4.95 -19.98 17.02
CA ALA A 792 -3.76 -19.14 17.15
C ALA A 792 -4.16 -17.65 17.30
N MET A 793 -3.49 -16.92 18.18
CA MET A 793 -3.66 -15.47 18.34
C MET A 793 -2.79 -14.72 17.31
N LEU A 794 -3.24 -14.70 16.06
CA LEU A 794 -2.55 -14.11 14.92
C LEU A 794 -3.47 -13.14 14.18
N ALA A 795 -2.90 -12.08 13.60
CA ALA A 795 -3.67 -11.00 12.97
C ALA A 795 -4.46 -11.50 11.75
N HIS A 796 -3.77 -12.15 10.81
CA HIS A 796 -4.34 -12.75 9.61
C HIS A 796 -5.35 -13.87 9.93
N LYS A 797 -5.12 -14.67 10.99
CA LYS A 797 -6.13 -15.62 11.51
C LYS A 797 -7.42 -14.90 11.87
N ALA A 798 -7.34 -13.77 12.58
CA ALA A 798 -8.52 -12.99 12.94
C ALA A 798 -9.20 -12.36 11.70
N GLU A 799 -8.43 -11.92 10.71
CA GLU A 799 -8.94 -11.32 9.47
C GLU A 799 -9.70 -12.33 8.60
N GLU A 800 -9.17 -13.54 8.42
CA GLU A 800 -9.86 -14.66 7.74
C GLU A 800 -11.16 -15.06 8.46
N GLU A 801 -11.12 -15.20 9.79
CA GLU A 801 -12.34 -15.46 10.58
C GLU A 801 -13.37 -14.32 10.47
N GLY A 802 -12.90 -13.07 10.37
CA GLY A 802 -13.75 -11.90 10.14
C GLY A 802 -14.43 -11.94 8.76
N ILE A 803 -13.72 -12.39 7.73
CA ILE A 803 -14.27 -12.60 6.39
C ILE A 803 -15.29 -13.74 6.40
N ALA A 804 -14.92 -14.91 6.95
CA ALA A 804 -15.74 -16.11 6.95
C ALA A 804 -17.01 -15.96 7.79
N CYS A 805 -16.92 -15.38 8.98
CA CYS A 805 -18.07 -15.06 9.85
C CYS A 805 -19.09 -14.19 9.12
N VAL A 806 -18.62 -13.14 8.44
CA VAL A 806 -19.47 -12.20 7.70
C VAL A 806 -20.07 -12.82 6.45
N GLU A 807 -19.34 -13.69 5.74
CA GLU A 807 -19.92 -14.43 4.61
C GLU A 807 -20.99 -15.42 5.07
N ASN A 808 -20.81 -16.07 6.22
CA ASN A 808 -21.84 -16.92 6.82
C ASN A 808 -23.07 -16.12 7.28
N ILE A 809 -22.89 -14.90 7.84
CA ILE A 809 -24.00 -13.96 8.13
C ILE A 809 -24.75 -13.54 6.85
N ALA A 810 -24.03 -13.34 5.74
CA ALA A 810 -24.60 -12.99 4.45
C ALA A 810 -25.21 -14.18 3.67
N GLY A 811 -25.25 -15.38 4.26
CA GLY A 811 -25.80 -16.59 3.61
C GLY A 811 -24.91 -17.19 2.51
N LYS A 812 -23.61 -16.87 2.51
CA LYS A 812 -22.58 -17.51 1.67
C LYS A 812 -21.92 -18.67 2.44
N HIS A 813 -20.75 -19.13 1.96
CA HIS A 813 -20.00 -20.25 2.50
C HIS A 813 -18.62 -19.78 2.99
N GLY A 814 -18.59 -19.10 4.14
CA GLY A 814 -17.34 -18.67 4.76
C GLY A 814 -16.58 -19.85 5.39
N HIS A 815 -15.29 -19.93 5.10
CA HIS A 815 -14.39 -21.04 5.46
C HIS A 815 -13.03 -20.49 5.89
N VAL A 816 -12.33 -21.20 6.80
CA VAL A 816 -10.95 -20.90 7.22
C VAL A 816 -10.17 -22.21 7.31
N ASN A 817 -9.11 -22.39 6.52
CA ASN A 817 -8.22 -23.54 6.66
C ASN A 817 -7.18 -23.30 7.77
N TYR A 818 -7.54 -23.66 9.00
CA TYR A 818 -6.62 -23.56 10.15
C TYR A 818 -5.32 -24.36 10.00
N GLY A 819 -5.25 -25.32 9.07
CA GLY A 819 -4.01 -26.07 8.77
C GLY A 819 -3.04 -25.33 7.84
N ALA A 820 -3.49 -24.29 7.13
CA ALA A 820 -2.68 -23.48 6.22
C ALA A 820 -2.38 -22.06 6.75
N ILE A 821 -2.72 -21.75 8.01
CA ILE A 821 -2.37 -20.47 8.64
C ILE A 821 -0.87 -20.47 9.00
N PRO A 822 -0.04 -19.58 8.43
CA PRO A 822 1.38 -19.52 8.77
C PRO A 822 1.61 -18.82 10.11
N GLY A 823 2.67 -19.20 10.83
CA GLY A 823 3.21 -18.47 11.98
C GLY A 823 4.64 -18.00 11.71
N VAL A 824 4.93 -16.72 11.96
CA VAL A 824 6.22 -16.08 11.66
C VAL A 824 6.76 -15.32 12.87
N ILE A 825 8.06 -15.47 13.14
CA ILE A 825 8.85 -14.72 14.12
C ILE A 825 9.84 -13.84 13.35
N TYR A 826 9.73 -12.53 13.52
CA TYR A 826 10.44 -11.52 12.72
C TYR A 826 11.77 -11.08 13.37
N THR A 827 12.48 -12.04 13.96
CA THR A 827 13.90 -11.91 14.33
C THR A 827 14.78 -11.86 13.07
N PHE A 828 16.10 -11.84 13.23
CA PHE A 828 17.02 -12.11 12.12
C PHE A 828 17.95 -13.28 12.48
N PRO A 829 18.04 -14.35 11.67
CA PRO A 829 17.06 -14.71 10.64
C PRO A 829 15.63 -14.80 11.21
N GLU A 830 14.65 -14.72 10.33
CA GLU A 830 13.25 -14.96 10.65
C GLU A 830 13.02 -16.46 10.85
N PHE A 831 11.97 -16.83 11.59
CA PHE A 831 11.51 -18.22 11.69
C PHE A 831 10.03 -18.30 11.32
N ALA A 832 9.74 -18.86 10.15
CA ALA A 832 8.40 -19.07 9.63
C ALA A 832 8.01 -20.56 9.62
N SER A 833 6.72 -20.85 9.73
CA SER A 833 6.18 -22.21 9.74
C SER A 833 4.73 -22.25 9.24
N VAL A 834 4.32 -23.34 8.60
CA VAL A 834 2.93 -23.64 8.24
C VAL A 834 2.69 -25.15 8.26
N GLY A 835 1.46 -25.59 8.54
CA GLY A 835 1.12 -27.00 8.68
C GLY A 835 1.60 -27.58 10.02
N LYS A 836 1.85 -28.89 10.02
CA LYS A 836 2.20 -29.65 11.23
C LYS A 836 3.70 -29.62 11.54
N THR A 837 4.02 -29.65 12.82
CA THR A 837 5.36 -29.97 13.33
C THR A 837 5.65 -31.47 13.24
N GLU A 838 6.94 -31.84 13.24
CA GLU A 838 7.32 -33.25 13.29
C GLU A 838 6.83 -33.94 14.59
N GLU A 839 6.64 -33.18 15.66
CA GLU A 839 6.09 -33.64 16.95
C GLU A 839 4.61 -34.05 16.86
N GLU A 840 3.79 -33.29 16.12
CA GLU A 840 2.37 -33.60 15.94
C GLU A 840 2.17 -34.83 15.05
N LEU A 841 2.97 -34.97 13.99
CA LEU A 841 2.96 -36.16 13.13
C LEU A 841 3.31 -37.44 13.92
N LYS A 842 4.32 -37.37 14.80
CA LYS A 842 4.65 -38.46 15.74
C LYS A 842 3.52 -38.75 16.73
N ALA A 843 2.86 -37.72 17.25
CA ALA A 843 1.77 -37.87 18.23
C ALA A 843 0.49 -38.47 17.61
N GLU A 844 0.20 -38.15 16.35
CA GLU A 844 -0.92 -38.71 15.58
C GLU A 844 -0.62 -40.09 14.98
N GLY A 845 0.65 -40.51 14.94
CA GLY A 845 1.08 -41.77 14.34
C GLY A 845 1.08 -41.75 12.80
N ILE A 846 1.22 -40.57 12.20
CA ILE A 846 1.34 -40.38 10.75
C ILE A 846 2.76 -40.77 10.32
N GLU A 847 2.89 -41.49 9.21
CA GLU A 847 4.19 -41.76 8.60
C GLU A 847 4.56 -40.65 7.61
N TYR A 848 5.73 -40.05 7.78
CA TYR A 848 6.18 -38.90 6.99
C TYR A 848 7.64 -39.07 6.49
N ASN A 849 7.97 -38.35 5.42
CA ASN A 849 9.34 -38.09 4.97
C ASN A 849 9.82 -36.73 5.55
N VAL A 850 11.14 -36.53 5.59
CA VAL A 850 11.76 -35.26 6.04
C VAL A 850 12.81 -34.82 5.03
N GLY A 851 12.55 -33.73 4.33
CA GLY A 851 13.52 -33.05 3.50
C GLY A 851 14.07 -31.80 4.18
N LYS A 852 15.35 -31.50 4.00
CA LYS A 852 16.01 -30.33 4.59
C LYS A 852 17.08 -29.77 3.66
N PHE A 853 17.22 -28.45 3.64
CA PHE A 853 18.27 -27.75 2.91
C PHE A 853 18.82 -26.57 3.73
N PRO A 854 20.14 -26.41 3.90
CA PRO A 854 20.73 -25.33 4.69
C PRO A 854 20.89 -24.06 3.86
N MET A 855 20.69 -22.88 4.46
CA MET A 855 20.90 -21.61 3.74
C MET A 855 22.39 -21.40 3.36
N MET A 856 23.31 -22.07 4.07
CA MET A 856 24.74 -22.18 3.71
C MET A 856 25.01 -22.80 2.32
N ALA A 857 24.08 -23.57 1.76
CA ALA A 857 24.20 -24.14 0.41
C ALA A 857 23.47 -23.30 -0.66
N ASN A 858 22.62 -22.35 -0.27
CA ASN A 858 21.86 -21.52 -1.21
C ASN A 858 22.73 -20.41 -1.82
N SER A 859 22.81 -20.36 -3.16
CA SER A 859 23.64 -19.41 -3.90
C SER A 859 23.29 -17.95 -3.61
N ARG A 860 22.00 -17.61 -3.47
CA ARG A 860 21.57 -16.24 -3.16
C ARG A 860 21.99 -15.84 -1.74
N ALA A 861 21.69 -16.68 -0.75
CA ALA A 861 22.02 -16.43 0.65
C ALA A 861 23.54 -16.23 0.86
N ARG A 862 24.37 -17.07 0.22
CA ARG A 862 25.82 -16.87 0.20
C ARG A 862 26.23 -15.56 -0.45
N THR A 863 25.61 -15.17 -1.57
CA THR A 863 25.92 -13.93 -2.30
C THR A 863 25.63 -12.66 -1.49
N VAL A 864 24.67 -12.72 -0.55
CA VAL A 864 24.35 -11.61 0.36
C VAL A 864 24.86 -11.82 1.79
N ALA A 865 25.69 -12.85 2.04
CA ALA A 865 26.19 -13.28 3.36
C ALA A 865 25.13 -13.69 4.43
N GLU A 866 23.84 -13.68 4.11
CA GLU A 866 22.72 -14.05 5.01
C GLU A 866 22.48 -15.57 5.09
N ALA A 867 23.55 -16.35 5.24
CA ALA A 867 23.54 -17.80 5.04
C ALA A 867 23.23 -18.65 6.31
N ASP A 868 22.93 -18.00 7.45
CA ASP A 868 22.48 -18.68 8.68
C ASP A 868 21.04 -19.22 8.53
N GLY A 869 20.86 -20.54 8.70
CA GLY A 869 19.53 -21.17 8.79
C GLY A 869 19.32 -22.39 7.88
N LEU A 870 18.06 -22.80 7.73
CA LEU A 870 17.63 -23.95 6.91
C LEU A 870 16.14 -23.89 6.56
N VAL A 871 15.76 -24.58 5.47
CA VAL A 871 14.39 -25.02 5.19
C VAL A 871 14.21 -26.48 5.59
N LYS A 872 13.07 -26.84 6.18
CA LYS A 872 12.62 -28.20 6.51
C LYS A 872 11.21 -28.42 5.97
N VAL A 873 11.02 -29.54 5.25
CA VAL A 873 9.75 -29.95 4.63
C VAL A 873 9.35 -31.33 5.16
N LEU A 874 8.07 -31.49 5.46
CA LEU A 874 7.46 -32.73 5.93
C LEU A 874 6.37 -33.15 4.92
N SER A 875 6.45 -34.35 4.36
CA SER A 875 5.44 -34.91 3.44
C SER A 875 4.94 -36.28 3.89
N ASP A 876 3.73 -36.68 3.50
CA ASP A 876 3.17 -38.01 3.79
C ASP A 876 3.93 -39.11 3.04
N LYS A 877 4.39 -40.12 3.75
CA LYS A 877 5.29 -41.16 3.22
C LYS A 877 4.68 -42.05 2.13
N LYS A 878 3.36 -41.99 1.88
CA LYS A 878 2.63 -42.84 0.94
C LYS A 878 2.08 -42.10 -0.28
N THR A 879 1.86 -40.79 -0.14
CA THR A 879 1.23 -39.92 -1.15
C THR A 879 2.08 -38.71 -1.50
N ASP A 880 3.19 -38.49 -0.80
CA ASP A 880 4.06 -37.32 -0.81
C ASP A 880 3.36 -35.96 -0.60
N LYS A 881 2.08 -35.95 -0.23
CA LYS A 881 1.36 -34.72 0.11
C LYS A 881 2.09 -33.96 1.22
N MET A 882 2.33 -32.68 1.03
CA MET A 882 2.94 -31.82 2.04
C MET A 882 2.06 -31.72 3.30
N LEU A 883 2.70 -31.88 4.45
CA LEU A 883 2.10 -31.88 5.79
C LEU A 883 2.55 -30.69 6.63
N GLY A 884 3.74 -30.14 6.36
CA GLY A 884 4.23 -28.92 6.99
C GLY A 884 5.56 -28.43 6.41
N VAL A 885 5.81 -27.12 6.54
CA VAL A 885 7.03 -26.44 6.08
C VAL A 885 7.52 -25.52 7.20
N HIS A 886 8.82 -25.53 7.48
CA HIS A 886 9.46 -24.77 8.55
C HIS A 886 10.75 -24.13 7.99
N ILE A 887 10.87 -22.81 8.07
CA ILE A 887 11.92 -22.02 7.40
C ILE A 887 12.61 -21.12 8.42
N ILE A 888 13.94 -21.21 8.51
CA ILE A 888 14.80 -20.25 9.20
C ILE A 888 15.72 -19.64 8.15
N ALA A 889 15.52 -18.36 7.83
CA ALA A 889 16.25 -17.63 6.79
C ALA A 889 16.03 -16.10 6.94
N SER A 890 16.75 -15.27 6.19
CA SER A 890 16.22 -13.95 5.83
C SER A 890 14.96 -14.13 4.96
N ASN A 891 13.99 -13.22 5.10
CA ASN A 891 12.71 -13.24 4.38
C ASN A 891 11.91 -14.56 4.47
N ALA A 892 12.08 -15.36 5.54
CA ALA A 892 11.33 -16.58 5.76
C ALA A 892 9.80 -16.34 5.79
N GLY A 893 9.37 -15.16 6.28
CA GLY A 893 7.98 -14.72 6.31
C GLY A 893 7.35 -14.51 4.92
N GLU A 894 8.16 -14.26 3.89
CA GLU A 894 7.73 -14.20 2.49
C GLU A 894 7.81 -15.60 1.85
N MET A 895 8.92 -16.32 2.06
CA MET A 895 9.14 -17.68 1.51
C MET A 895 8.05 -18.68 1.93
N ILE A 896 7.50 -18.53 3.14
CA ILE A 896 6.47 -19.46 3.66
C ILE A 896 5.16 -19.39 2.87
N ALA A 897 4.90 -18.33 2.10
CA ALA A 897 3.68 -18.18 1.29
C ALA A 897 3.57 -19.26 0.20
N GLU A 898 4.67 -19.73 -0.36
CA GLU A 898 4.68 -20.87 -1.29
C GLU A 898 4.27 -22.17 -0.58
N GLY A 899 4.77 -22.38 0.66
CA GLY A 899 4.34 -23.48 1.52
C GLY A 899 2.86 -23.43 1.89
N VAL A 900 2.32 -22.24 2.19
CA VAL A 900 0.88 -22.02 2.45
C VAL A 900 0.04 -22.44 1.24
N ILE A 901 0.41 -21.95 0.05
CA ILE A 901 -0.27 -22.27 -1.21
C ILE A 901 -0.22 -23.78 -1.50
N ALA A 902 0.94 -24.41 -1.29
CA ALA A 902 1.12 -25.86 -1.46
C ALA A 902 0.22 -26.68 -0.52
N LEU A 903 0.09 -26.28 0.76
CA LEU A 903 -0.82 -26.96 1.69
C LEU A 903 -2.30 -26.75 1.35
N GLU A 904 -2.68 -25.55 0.89
CA GLU A 904 -4.07 -25.21 0.54
C GLU A 904 -4.56 -25.99 -0.68
N TYR A 905 -3.75 -26.08 -1.74
CA TYR A 905 -4.04 -26.98 -2.88
C TYR A 905 -3.79 -28.47 -2.56
N GLY A 906 -3.10 -28.76 -1.46
CA GLY A 906 -2.79 -30.11 -1.02
C GLY A 906 -1.75 -30.83 -1.89
N ALA A 907 -0.81 -30.07 -2.45
CA ALA A 907 0.25 -30.52 -3.34
C ALA A 907 1.23 -31.50 -2.66
N SER A 908 1.98 -32.23 -3.50
CA SER A 908 3.11 -33.05 -3.07
C SER A 908 4.40 -32.23 -2.95
N SER A 909 5.43 -32.78 -2.29
CA SER A 909 6.75 -32.18 -2.34
C SER A 909 7.38 -32.34 -3.74
N GLU A 910 7.02 -33.40 -4.48
CA GLU A 910 7.35 -33.55 -5.91
C GLU A 910 6.88 -32.35 -6.76
N ASP A 911 5.67 -31.84 -6.54
CA ASP A 911 5.11 -30.70 -7.31
C ASP A 911 5.96 -29.42 -7.14
N ILE A 912 6.36 -29.13 -5.91
CA ILE A 912 7.20 -27.96 -5.59
C ILE A 912 8.65 -28.19 -6.05
N ALA A 913 9.18 -29.40 -5.86
CA ALA A 913 10.48 -29.82 -6.38
C ALA A 913 10.58 -29.69 -7.91
N ARG A 914 9.49 -29.97 -8.64
CA ARG A 914 9.39 -29.81 -10.10
C ARG A 914 9.11 -28.38 -10.55
N THR A 915 8.59 -27.51 -9.68
CA THR A 915 8.29 -26.12 -10.01
C THR A 915 9.58 -25.34 -10.35
N CYS A 916 9.54 -24.57 -11.43
CA CYS A 916 10.68 -23.78 -11.89
C CYS A 916 10.86 -22.55 -10.99
N HIS A 917 11.85 -22.59 -10.12
CA HIS A 917 12.24 -21.47 -9.26
C HIS A 917 13.22 -20.56 -10.02
N ALA A 918 13.19 -19.27 -9.74
CA ALA A 918 14.17 -18.33 -10.30
C ALA A 918 15.54 -18.51 -9.62
N HIS A 919 16.61 -18.39 -10.39
CA HIS A 919 17.99 -18.51 -9.91
C HIS A 919 18.75 -17.18 -10.10
N PRO A 920 19.54 -16.70 -9.12
CA PRO A 920 19.66 -17.20 -7.74
C PRO A 920 18.61 -16.58 -6.81
N THR A 921 17.82 -17.38 -6.08
CA THR A 921 16.86 -16.90 -5.06
C THR A 921 16.89 -17.73 -3.77
N LEU A 922 16.41 -17.15 -2.67
CA LEU A 922 16.29 -17.85 -1.38
C LEU A 922 15.28 -19.02 -1.47
N SER A 923 14.21 -18.88 -2.27
CA SER A 923 13.20 -19.92 -2.49
C SER A 923 13.75 -21.22 -3.05
N GLU A 924 14.91 -21.21 -3.73
CA GLU A 924 15.57 -22.45 -4.16
C GLU A 924 15.89 -23.39 -2.98
N ALA A 925 16.05 -22.87 -1.75
CA ALA A 925 16.16 -23.71 -0.56
C ALA A 925 14.87 -24.49 -0.24
N LEU A 926 13.69 -23.97 -0.59
CA LEU A 926 12.42 -24.71 -0.48
C LEU A 926 12.32 -25.79 -1.57
N LYS A 927 12.69 -25.47 -2.82
CA LYS A 927 12.82 -26.46 -3.91
C LYS A 927 13.71 -27.64 -3.52
N GLU A 928 14.91 -27.36 -3.00
CA GLU A 928 15.89 -28.39 -2.61
C GLU A 928 15.46 -29.15 -1.35
N ALA A 929 14.79 -28.50 -0.39
CA ALA A 929 14.20 -29.21 0.75
C ALA A 929 13.03 -30.12 0.33
N CYS A 930 12.20 -29.71 -0.63
CA CYS A 930 11.18 -30.56 -1.24
C CYS A 930 11.80 -31.73 -2.02
N LEU A 931 12.85 -31.48 -2.82
CA LEU A 931 13.63 -32.54 -3.48
C LEU A 931 14.19 -33.56 -2.47
N GLY A 932 14.68 -33.11 -1.32
CA GLY A 932 15.14 -33.98 -0.24
C GLY A 932 14.04 -34.69 0.57
N ALA A 933 12.76 -34.33 0.40
CA ALA A 933 11.62 -35.06 0.97
C ALA A 933 11.10 -36.14 0.00
N PHE A 934 11.17 -35.86 -1.31
CA PHE A 934 10.73 -36.73 -2.39
C PHE A 934 11.78 -37.79 -2.81
N ASP A 935 13.03 -37.38 -3.06
CA ASP A 935 14.16 -38.24 -3.41
C ASP A 935 15.47 -37.68 -2.83
N LYS A 936 16.15 -36.76 -3.54
CA LYS A 936 17.44 -36.17 -3.14
C LYS A 936 17.58 -34.73 -3.64
N PRO A 937 18.19 -33.83 -2.85
CA PRO A 937 18.64 -32.53 -3.33
C PRO A 937 19.75 -32.68 -4.38
N ILE A 938 19.92 -31.65 -5.21
CA ILE A 938 20.97 -31.53 -6.23
C ILE A 938 22.15 -30.70 -5.72
N ASN A 939 21.89 -29.70 -4.88
CA ASN A 939 22.85 -28.65 -4.52
C ASN A 939 23.28 -28.68 -3.03
N PHE A 940 23.32 -29.87 -2.40
CA PHE A 940 23.60 -30.07 -0.96
C PHE A 940 24.99 -30.66 -0.71
#